data_AF-A0A7X6WKT6-F1
#
_entry.id   AF-A0A7X6WKT6-F1
#
_cell.length_a   1.000
_cell.length_b   1.000
_cell.length_c   1.000
_cell.angle_alpha   90.00
_cell.angle_beta   90.00
_cell.angle_gamma   90.00
#
_symmetry.space_group_name_H-M   'P 1'
#
loop_
_entity.id
_entity.type
_entity.pdbx_description
1 polymer ?
#
loop_
_entity_poly.entity_id
_entity_poly.type
_entity_poly.pdbx_seq_one_letter_code
_entity_poly.pdbx_strand_id
1 'polypeptide(L)'
;MPKKTLRELTADIAPIEGRRWMERLSEGNYPRGVGWEVEAFSIIGRIPDPGKTKPLALCLEIKPAADRVQKSVNRLRENDLCWLEMEVGRADKSNLDIKELFLVGTRPLPDPKITCLSRHPVDQGCFIAGTEDGRLLTLDAHLPSNLKILEAEQFAGQFISLTPCGNSLLALLSSSPGRKIQVIRPETRQGPRKMNQLTSFSLSQPLIALAENDAYSFWGLTADGQVFLFNLPKQLLVKPTSSLGLSGSLTINVSRQLKPGGLRFNPLRLIKLLKKQNCTAFAFDGQRFWVHSQSGEKSGKTDLSVYRENGAFIRSFPNRHEVAVSGLSYRHNNLLVLDKTNQRLHLYLLADTMQPVTVLSVQQPAINRRNLASSLTPARQERSRAQGNHLDGAPSADQESVISMTKQHLARHPGFLEAGGPASGGIHDLCLLYVGGIGKQEVHRYDQDKLWPLVGYINTAGQLVDHFLDGFLILAQYSSLLNGRSFGLDLSGGAALKEDWVALFEEYFHSQANLWALEKTVAEINQRLKKPEHKVKVVLAIPTAQPQALDWDGQKYSLALPENRVKVTEWAIDELISRWHRAGFKHLVLAGFYYMTEQGAWDDPVLHAFPKLCRTRGYRSFAIPGITSSWITEFTRAGFDCVSLQSSHAFWLNPFTPPRYLLKCTGQIAREYGMGMEVELPYDVEKPGGQQKLIDYLEMAYIQGWAGVFKAYFQSYNLIKTLAESQIPEVRRLYDELYRLSRAAYRVNEANKKKNAADKFTAITVSSQNSSILYQGEFTAQKGDNLLRINVEGNSGPVRITDLYYDG
;
A
#
# COMPACT_ATOMS: atom_id res chain seq x y z
N MET A 1 -33.51 19.50 11.36
CA MET A 1 -34.28 18.23 11.38
C MET A 1 -33.67 17.30 12.42
N PRO A 2 -34.37 16.27 12.93
CA PRO A 2 -33.72 15.28 13.81
C PRO A 2 -32.63 14.53 13.03
N LYS A 3 -31.40 14.57 13.54
CA LYS A 3 -30.24 13.83 13.00
C LYS A 3 -30.55 12.33 13.00
N LYS A 4 -30.37 11.64 11.87
CA LYS A 4 -30.51 10.17 11.80
C LYS A 4 -29.14 9.52 11.95
N THR A 5 -29.06 8.42 12.71
CA THR A 5 -27.83 7.64 12.95
C THR A 5 -27.75 6.42 12.05
N LEU A 6 -26.53 5.96 11.76
CA LEU A 6 -26.30 4.66 11.12
C LEU A 6 -26.73 3.52 12.05
N ARG A 7 -27.24 2.43 11.47
CA ARG A 7 -27.61 1.21 12.20
C ARG A 7 -26.61 0.10 11.94
N GLU A 8 -26.60 -0.92 12.80
CA GLU A 8 -25.80 -2.14 12.61
C GLU A 8 -24.31 -1.84 12.37
N LEU A 9 -23.75 -0.97 13.22
CA LEU A 9 -22.36 -0.56 13.10
C LEU A 9 -21.40 -1.71 13.42
N THR A 10 -20.43 -1.91 12.55
CA THR A 10 -19.32 -2.86 12.70
C THR A 10 -17.99 -2.15 12.43
N ALA A 11 -16.90 -2.69 12.97
CA ALA A 11 -15.55 -2.22 12.71
C ALA A 11 -14.60 -3.41 12.55
N ASP A 12 -13.57 -3.26 11.75
CA ASP A 12 -12.50 -4.25 11.59
C ASP A 12 -11.43 -4.13 12.70
N ILE A 13 -11.55 -3.13 13.58
CA ILE A 13 -10.77 -3.02 14.81
C ILE A 13 -11.32 -4.00 15.84
N ALA A 14 -10.54 -5.02 16.13
CA ALA A 14 -10.52 -5.57 17.46
C ALA A 14 -9.68 -4.63 18.33
N PRO A 15 -10.23 -3.99 19.39
CA PRO A 15 -10.94 -4.71 20.43
C PRO A 15 -12.22 -4.07 21.04
N ILE A 16 -13.25 -4.87 21.45
CA ILE A 16 -14.49 -4.70 22.29
C ILE A 16 -14.83 -3.32 22.86
N GLU A 17 -13.85 -2.50 23.21
CA GLU A 17 -14.03 -1.05 23.28
C GLU A 17 -14.54 -0.47 21.95
N GLY A 18 -14.32 -1.15 20.82
CA GLY A 18 -15.04 -0.93 19.57
C GLY A 18 -16.46 -1.48 19.64
N ARG A 19 -16.66 -2.79 19.53
CA ARG A 19 -17.99 -3.37 19.24
C ARG A 19 -19.13 -3.04 20.21
N ARG A 20 -18.94 -3.14 21.54
CA ARG A 20 -19.99 -2.73 22.51
C ARG A 20 -20.24 -1.23 22.51
N TRP A 21 -19.27 -0.43 22.10
CA TRP A 21 -19.45 1.02 21.95
C TRP A 21 -19.99 1.39 20.58
N MET A 22 -19.71 0.62 19.51
CA MET A 22 -20.38 0.73 18.21
C MET A 22 -21.88 0.43 18.36
N GLU A 23 -22.25 -0.55 19.19
CA GLU A 23 -23.65 -0.78 19.61
C GLU A 23 -24.23 0.47 20.30
N ARG A 24 -23.53 1.06 21.28
CA ARG A 24 -23.97 2.32 21.95
C ARG A 24 -24.05 3.52 21.00
N LEU A 25 -23.10 3.65 20.07
CA LEU A 25 -23.10 4.67 19.00
C LEU A 25 -24.35 4.51 18.12
N SER A 26 -24.74 3.27 17.80
CA SER A 26 -25.94 2.98 17.00
C SER A 26 -27.26 3.30 17.73
N GLU A 27 -27.25 3.26 19.07
CA GLU A 27 -28.38 3.66 19.93
C GLU A 27 -28.53 5.19 20.09
N GLY A 28 -27.64 5.99 19.50
CA GLY A 28 -27.64 7.45 19.64
C GLY A 28 -27.16 7.97 21.00
N ASN A 29 -26.68 7.06 21.86
CA ASN A 29 -25.96 7.41 23.07
C ASN A 29 -24.51 7.67 22.69
N TYR A 30 -24.12 8.95 22.55
CA TYR A 30 -22.74 9.39 22.38
C TYR A 30 -22.11 9.65 23.75
N PRO A 31 -21.57 8.62 24.44
CA PRO A 31 -20.86 8.83 25.68
C PRO A 31 -19.71 9.80 25.40
N ARG A 32 -19.46 10.71 26.35
CA ARG A 32 -18.30 11.60 26.30
C ARG A 32 -17.03 10.74 26.27
N GLY A 33 -16.56 10.41 25.07
CA GLY A 33 -15.17 10.07 24.84
C GLY A 33 -14.81 8.66 24.37
N VAL A 34 -15.33 8.21 23.23
CA VAL A 34 -14.78 7.03 22.51
C VAL A 34 -13.33 7.30 22.11
N GLY A 35 -12.40 6.36 22.17
CA GLY A 35 -10.99 6.60 21.84
C GLY A 35 -10.29 5.30 21.47
N TRP A 36 -9.62 5.25 20.32
CA TRP A 36 -8.96 4.05 19.81
C TRP A 36 -7.51 4.38 19.47
N GLU A 37 -6.54 3.60 19.94
CA GLU A 37 -5.13 3.74 19.52
C GLU A 37 -4.84 2.77 18.37
N VAL A 38 -5.35 3.08 17.18
CA VAL A 38 -5.07 2.32 15.95
C VAL A 38 -4.75 3.27 14.79
N GLU A 39 -3.77 2.88 13.95
CA GLU A 39 -3.34 3.69 12.79
C GLU A 39 -4.32 3.58 11.63
N ALA A 40 -4.88 2.38 11.42
CA ALA A 40 -5.78 2.12 10.32
C ALA A 40 -6.99 1.29 10.76
N PHE A 41 -8.16 1.65 10.24
CA PHE A 41 -9.42 0.95 10.48
C PHE A 41 -10.55 1.33 9.54
N SER A 42 -11.53 0.46 9.47
CA SER A 42 -12.81 0.67 8.80
C SER A 42 -13.96 0.64 9.79
N ILE A 43 -14.88 1.59 9.68
CA ILE A 43 -16.23 1.52 10.27
C ILE A 43 -17.23 1.30 9.17
N ILE A 44 -18.12 0.32 9.34
CA ILE A 44 -19.17 -0.02 8.38
C ILE A 44 -20.53 0.08 9.07
N GLY A 45 -21.52 0.69 8.43
CA GLY A 45 -22.87 0.83 8.94
C GLY A 45 -23.94 0.80 7.86
N ARG A 46 -25.19 0.61 8.28
CA ARG A 46 -26.36 0.67 7.40
C ARG A 46 -27.01 2.05 7.36
N ILE A 47 -27.41 2.45 6.16
CA ILE A 47 -28.24 3.62 5.90
C ILE A 47 -29.73 3.18 5.97
N PRO A 48 -30.53 3.66 6.94
CA PRO A 48 -31.92 3.20 7.16
C PRO A 48 -32.86 3.47 5.98
N ASP A 49 -32.73 4.65 5.35
CA ASP A 49 -33.58 5.12 4.26
C ASP A 49 -32.70 5.79 3.17
N PRO A 50 -32.09 5.05 2.24
CA PRO A 50 -31.34 5.66 1.14
C PRO A 50 -32.33 6.39 0.22
N GLY A 51 -32.54 7.68 0.49
CA GLY A 51 -33.44 8.54 -0.27
C GLY A 51 -32.91 8.81 -1.68
N LYS A 52 -33.82 8.99 -2.64
CA LYS A 52 -33.47 9.53 -3.96
C LYS A 52 -33.20 11.03 -3.78
N THR A 53 -32.07 11.52 -4.29
CA THR A 53 -31.77 12.93 -4.60
C THR A 53 -31.36 13.91 -3.49
N LYS A 54 -31.05 13.50 -2.25
CA LYS A 54 -30.51 14.43 -1.25
C LYS A 54 -29.07 14.07 -0.83
N PRO A 55 -28.18 15.06 -0.69
CA PRO A 55 -26.82 14.82 -0.21
C PRO A 55 -26.87 14.35 1.25
N LEU A 56 -26.15 13.27 1.53
CA LEU A 56 -25.85 12.80 2.87
C LEU A 56 -24.64 13.55 3.39
N ALA A 57 -24.82 14.34 4.44
CA ALA A 57 -23.72 14.98 5.17
C ALA A 57 -23.24 14.07 6.29
N LEU A 58 -22.02 13.53 6.18
CA LEU A 58 -21.37 12.80 7.25
C LEU A 58 -20.47 13.75 8.04
N CYS A 59 -20.66 13.78 9.35
CA CYS A 59 -19.80 14.53 10.26
C CYS A 59 -19.04 13.54 11.16
N LEU A 60 -17.72 13.64 11.18
CA LEU A 60 -16.78 12.85 11.97
C LEU A 60 -15.90 13.82 12.75
N GLU A 61 -16.14 14.00 14.04
CA GLU A 61 -15.25 14.76 14.91
C GLU A 61 -14.22 13.80 15.52
N ILE A 62 -12.94 14.05 15.27
CA ILE A 62 -11.78 13.36 15.85
C ILE A 62 -11.13 14.23 16.92
N LYS A 63 -11.07 13.74 18.16
CA LYS A 63 -10.29 14.39 19.24
C LYS A 63 -9.04 13.57 19.56
N PRO A 64 -7.93 14.22 19.94
CA PRO A 64 -6.84 13.50 20.59
C PRO A 64 -7.37 12.95 21.92
N ALA A 65 -7.01 11.72 22.30
CA ALA A 65 -7.31 11.27 23.66
C ALA A 65 -6.53 12.13 24.66
N ALA A 66 -7.25 13.02 25.35
CA ALA A 66 -6.73 13.70 26.51
C ALA A 66 -6.75 12.72 27.69
N ASP A 67 -5.60 12.14 28.04
CA ASP A 67 -5.43 11.57 29.37
C ASP A 67 -4.71 12.56 30.29
N ARG A 68 -5.11 12.55 31.56
CA ARG A 68 -4.87 13.51 32.64
C ARG A 68 -3.41 13.82 33.03
N VAL A 69 -2.43 13.52 32.19
CA VAL A 69 -1.04 13.96 32.39
C VAL A 69 -0.80 15.21 31.57
N GLN A 70 -1.18 16.34 32.19
CA GLN A 70 -0.80 17.66 31.75
C GLN A 70 0.72 17.80 31.87
N LYS A 71 1.46 17.50 30.79
CA LYS A 71 2.66 18.19 30.32
C LYS A 71 3.24 17.47 29.09
N SER A 72 3.31 18.21 27.98
CA SER A 72 4.15 18.02 26.79
C SER A 72 3.82 16.98 25.71
N VAL A 73 2.58 16.55 25.49
CA VAL A 73 2.22 15.89 24.21
C VAL A 73 1.37 16.82 23.37
N ASN A 74 1.91 17.13 22.20
CA ASN A 74 1.49 18.19 21.30
C ASN A 74 0.07 18.02 20.78
N ARG A 75 -0.55 19.18 20.49
CA ARG A 75 -1.75 19.34 19.67
C ARG A 75 -1.72 18.38 18.47
N LEU A 76 -2.84 17.73 18.17
CA LEU A 76 -3.10 17.27 16.79
C LEU A 76 -2.80 18.47 15.89
N ARG A 77 -1.74 18.38 15.09
CA ARG A 77 -1.58 19.35 14.01
C ARG A 77 -2.62 18.95 12.96
N GLU A 78 -3.00 19.86 12.06
CA GLU A 78 -3.85 19.55 10.89
C GLU A 78 -3.30 18.40 10.00
N ASN A 79 -2.16 17.77 10.37
CA ASN A 79 -1.31 16.88 9.59
C ASN A 79 -1.14 15.45 10.17
N ASP A 80 -1.91 15.04 11.19
CA ASP A 80 -1.69 13.75 11.88
C ASP A 80 -2.59 12.59 11.39
N LEU A 81 -3.65 12.90 10.63
CA LEU A 81 -4.44 11.94 9.83
C LEU A 81 -3.91 11.96 8.40
N CYS A 82 -3.51 10.80 7.86
CA CYS A 82 -2.98 10.74 6.49
C CYS A 82 -4.09 10.58 5.45
N TRP A 83 -5.04 9.68 5.69
CA TRP A 83 -6.12 9.36 4.74
C TRP A 83 -7.45 9.04 5.43
N LEU A 84 -8.54 9.57 4.87
CA LEU A 84 -9.92 9.26 5.24
C LEU A 84 -10.72 9.02 3.96
N GLU A 85 -11.17 7.80 3.71
CA GLU A 85 -11.94 7.41 2.52
C GLU A 85 -13.34 6.95 2.91
N MET A 86 -14.33 7.39 2.15
CA MET A 86 -15.72 6.99 2.33
C MET A 86 -16.17 6.15 1.15
N GLU A 87 -16.82 5.03 1.43
CA GLU A 87 -17.36 4.14 0.41
C GLU A 87 -18.84 3.84 0.66
N VAL A 88 -19.60 3.63 -0.41
CA VAL A 88 -21.00 3.20 -0.35
C VAL A 88 -21.19 1.88 -1.08
N GLY A 89 -22.22 1.12 -0.73
CA GLY A 89 -22.54 -0.08 -1.49
C GLY A 89 -23.90 -0.67 -1.14
N ARG A 90 -24.24 -1.72 -1.87
CA ARG A 90 -25.52 -2.43 -1.74
C ARG A 90 -25.33 -3.72 -0.94
N ALA A 91 -26.08 -3.87 0.14
CA ALA A 91 -26.28 -5.11 0.87
C ALA A 91 -27.63 -5.71 0.47
N ASP A 92 -27.60 -6.80 -0.28
CA ASP A 92 -28.77 -7.66 -0.50
C ASP A 92 -29.01 -8.61 0.69
N LYS A 93 -27.95 -8.99 1.44
CA LYS A 93 -28.02 -10.05 2.49
C LYS A 93 -27.07 -9.83 3.68
N SER A 94 -27.39 -8.82 4.49
CA SER A 94 -26.73 -8.47 5.76
C SER A 94 -25.24 -8.07 5.71
N ASN A 95 -24.41 -8.53 4.76
CA ASN A 95 -22.94 -8.38 4.82
C ASN A 95 -22.31 -7.96 3.48
N LEU A 96 -21.10 -7.41 3.58
CA LEU A 96 -20.21 -7.06 2.48
C LEU A 96 -19.75 -8.30 1.67
N ASP A 97 -19.86 -8.24 0.35
CA ASP A 97 -19.45 -9.31 -0.57
C ASP A 97 -18.00 -9.11 -1.05
N ILE A 98 -17.09 -10.01 -0.67
CA ILE A 98 -15.71 -10.05 -1.17
C ILE A 98 -15.72 -10.83 -2.47
N LYS A 99 -15.40 -10.15 -3.58
CA LYS A 99 -15.41 -10.75 -4.90
C LYS A 99 -14.12 -11.51 -5.18
N GLU A 100 -12.98 -10.91 -4.85
CA GLU A 100 -11.66 -11.36 -5.26
C GLU A 100 -10.61 -11.14 -4.16
N LEU A 101 -9.50 -11.86 -4.28
CA LEU A 101 -8.32 -11.72 -3.44
C LEU A 101 -7.13 -11.40 -4.33
N PHE A 102 -6.55 -10.21 -4.16
CA PHE A 102 -5.33 -9.85 -4.90
C PHE A 102 -4.11 -10.26 -4.07
N LEU A 103 -3.26 -11.12 -4.61
CA LEU A 103 -1.94 -11.41 -4.02
C LEU A 103 -1.05 -10.19 -4.25
N VAL A 104 -1.07 -9.27 -3.30
CA VAL A 104 -0.42 -7.97 -3.46
C VAL A 104 1.07 -8.06 -3.15
N GLY A 105 1.48 -8.91 -2.21
CA GLY A 105 2.89 -9.03 -1.85
C GLY A 105 3.24 -10.36 -1.22
N THR A 106 4.52 -10.70 -1.30
CA THR A 106 5.08 -11.87 -0.64
C THR A 106 6.49 -11.59 -0.18
N ARG A 107 6.88 -12.20 0.93
CA ARG A 107 8.20 -12.03 1.52
C ARG A 107 8.79 -13.37 1.92
N PRO A 108 10.09 -13.61 1.71
CA PRO A 108 10.74 -14.79 2.26
C PRO A 108 10.68 -14.74 3.79
N LEU A 109 10.50 -15.91 4.41
CA LEU A 109 10.62 -16.03 5.86
C LEU A 109 12.10 -15.99 6.26
N PRO A 110 12.45 -15.26 7.34
CA PRO A 110 13.83 -15.15 7.78
C PRO A 110 14.33 -16.41 8.52
N ASP A 111 13.41 -17.29 8.93
CA ASP A 111 13.72 -18.50 9.69
C ASP A 111 12.77 -19.63 9.28
N PRO A 112 13.30 -20.81 8.87
CA PRO A 112 12.48 -21.91 8.39
C PRO A 112 11.58 -22.56 9.45
N LYS A 113 11.87 -22.28 10.74
CA LYS A 113 11.16 -22.85 11.89
C LYS A 113 9.89 -22.08 12.26
N ILE A 114 9.55 -21.00 11.56
CA ILE A 114 8.36 -20.20 11.85
C ILE A 114 7.09 -21.04 11.64
N THR A 115 6.28 -21.15 12.69
CA THR A 115 5.05 -21.94 12.71
C THR A 115 3.77 -21.11 12.67
N CYS A 116 3.81 -19.87 13.11
CA CYS A 116 2.67 -18.95 13.10
C CYS A 116 3.14 -17.50 13.11
N LEU A 117 2.28 -16.60 12.64
CA LEU A 117 2.57 -15.17 12.53
C LEU A 117 1.34 -14.34 12.92
N SER A 118 1.60 -13.17 13.47
CA SER A 118 0.59 -12.18 13.84
C SER A 118 1.12 -10.76 13.69
N ARG A 119 0.22 -9.78 13.61
CA ARG A 119 0.60 -8.37 13.81
C ARG A 119 1.07 -8.15 15.25
N HIS A 120 1.97 -7.20 15.46
CA HIS A 120 2.27 -6.76 16.83
C HIS A 120 1.00 -6.15 17.46
N PRO A 121 0.73 -6.37 18.75
CA PRO A 121 -0.42 -5.76 19.43
C PRO A 121 -0.30 -4.23 19.63
N VAL A 122 0.84 -3.61 19.29
CA VAL A 122 1.16 -2.20 19.60
C VAL A 122 2.00 -1.54 18.49
N ASP A 123 3.12 -2.13 18.07
CA ASP A 123 4.03 -1.58 17.05
C ASP A 123 3.70 -2.06 15.64
N GLN A 124 3.08 -1.22 14.81
CA GLN A 124 2.70 -1.55 13.43
C GLN A 124 3.87 -1.78 12.48
N GLY A 125 5.06 -1.26 12.84
CA GLY A 125 6.29 -1.55 12.12
C GLY A 125 6.78 -2.98 12.32
N CYS A 126 6.09 -3.78 13.14
CA CYS A 126 6.51 -5.12 13.49
C CYS A 126 5.42 -6.20 13.26
N PHE A 127 5.86 -7.36 12.78
CA PHE A 127 5.13 -8.62 12.93
C PHE A 127 5.75 -9.42 14.08
N ILE A 128 4.97 -10.31 14.67
CA ILE A 128 5.45 -11.30 15.63
C ILE A 128 5.29 -12.69 15.03
N ALA A 129 6.36 -13.49 15.07
CA ALA A 129 6.35 -14.87 14.62
C ALA A 129 6.71 -15.81 15.77
N GLY A 130 6.03 -16.95 15.85
CA GLY A 130 6.36 -18.03 16.76
C GLY A 130 7.03 -19.17 15.99
N THR A 131 7.98 -19.86 16.61
CA THR A 131 8.70 -20.98 15.99
C THR A 131 8.41 -22.33 16.65
N GLU A 132 8.77 -23.40 15.96
CA GLU A 132 8.68 -24.77 16.51
C GLU A 132 9.63 -25.01 17.68
N ASP A 133 10.79 -24.37 17.70
CA ASP A 133 11.77 -24.46 18.79
C ASP A 133 11.46 -23.51 19.97
N GLY A 134 10.28 -22.89 19.97
CA GLY A 134 9.79 -22.08 21.08
C GLY A 134 10.38 -20.68 21.15
N ARG A 135 10.90 -20.15 20.04
CA ARG A 135 11.29 -18.73 19.94
C ARG A 135 10.10 -17.87 19.51
N LEU A 136 10.00 -16.70 20.11
CA LEU A 136 9.14 -15.61 19.69
C LEU A 136 10.03 -14.56 19.01
N LEU A 137 9.78 -14.28 17.74
CA LEU A 137 10.56 -13.37 16.92
C LEU A 137 9.76 -12.08 16.67
N THR A 138 10.40 -10.94 16.87
CA THR A 138 9.89 -9.64 16.41
C THR A 138 10.52 -9.33 15.06
N LEU A 139 9.69 -9.19 14.02
CA LEU A 139 10.11 -9.04 12.62
C LEU A 139 9.74 -7.66 12.10
N ASP A 140 10.62 -7.05 11.31
CA ASP A 140 10.33 -5.78 10.65
C ASP A 140 9.27 -5.94 9.54
N ALA A 141 8.11 -5.30 9.72
CA ALA A 141 6.98 -5.35 8.81
C ALA A 141 7.13 -4.41 7.61
N HIS A 142 8.16 -3.55 7.54
CA HIS A 142 8.41 -2.72 6.37
C HIS A 142 8.81 -3.58 5.18
N LEU A 143 8.27 -3.26 4.00
CA LEU A 143 8.53 -4.01 2.76
C LEU A 143 10.02 -4.14 2.45
N PRO A 144 10.85 -3.07 2.50
CA PRO A 144 12.26 -3.18 2.15
C PRO A 144 13.07 -4.05 3.10
N SER A 145 12.61 -4.23 4.34
CA SER A 145 13.30 -4.98 5.38
C SER A 145 13.15 -6.50 5.23
N ASN A 146 12.25 -6.98 4.37
CA ASN A 146 12.03 -8.41 4.11
C ASN A 146 11.93 -9.26 5.38
N LEU A 147 11.14 -8.80 6.36
CA LEU A 147 10.93 -9.50 7.63
C LEU A 147 12.22 -9.72 8.44
N LYS A 148 13.19 -8.80 8.35
CA LYS A 148 14.42 -8.83 9.17
C LYS A 148 14.07 -9.06 10.65
N ILE A 149 14.74 -10.02 11.28
CA ILE A 149 14.59 -10.30 12.71
C ILE A 149 15.20 -9.13 13.49
N LEU A 150 14.38 -8.50 14.32
CA LEU A 150 14.77 -7.40 15.20
C LEU A 150 15.13 -7.91 16.59
N GLU A 151 14.30 -8.81 17.14
CA GLU A 151 14.47 -9.40 18.48
C GLU A 151 14.00 -10.86 18.47
N ALA A 152 14.52 -11.66 19.42
CA ALA A 152 14.16 -13.06 19.59
C ALA A 152 14.17 -13.44 21.07
N GLU A 153 13.13 -14.13 21.52
CA GLU A 153 12.96 -14.55 22.92
C GLU A 153 12.59 -16.02 23.03
N GLN A 154 13.09 -16.70 24.07
CA GLN A 154 12.84 -18.12 24.27
C GLN A 154 11.66 -18.37 25.21
N PHE A 155 10.77 -19.26 24.81
CA PHE A 155 9.60 -19.71 25.55
C PHE A 155 9.62 -21.23 25.74
N ALA A 156 8.91 -21.70 26.77
CA ALA A 156 8.73 -23.11 27.05
C ALA A 156 7.54 -23.68 26.26
N GLY A 157 7.84 -24.29 25.11
CA GLY A 157 6.89 -24.99 24.25
C GLY A 157 6.92 -24.50 22.79
N GLN A 158 6.41 -25.31 21.88
CA GLN A 158 6.27 -24.99 20.46
C GLN A 158 5.11 -24.02 20.23
N PHE A 159 5.33 -22.96 19.44
CA PHE A 159 4.23 -22.09 19.01
C PHE A 159 3.35 -22.79 17.97
N ILE A 160 2.03 -22.74 18.19
CA ILE A 160 1.03 -23.25 17.24
C ILE A 160 0.31 -22.09 16.55
N SER A 161 -0.12 -21.09 17.32
CA SER A 161 -0.91 -19.96 16.82
C SER A 161 -0.68 -18.72 17.68
N LEU A 162 -0.74 -17.54 17.04
CA LEU A 162 -0.54 -16.24 17.66
C LEU A 162 -1.69 -15.31 17.25
N THR A 163 -2.25 -14.59 18.21
CA THR A 163 -3.25 -13.57 17.90
C THR A 163 -3.21 -12.42 18.90
N PRO A 164 -3.40 -11.17 18.48
CA PRO A 164 -3.50 -10.05 19.41
C PRO A 164 -4.80 -10.17 20.21
N CYS A 165 -4.79 -9.58 21.40
CA CYS A 165 -5.96 -9.44 22.25
C CYS A 165 -5.77 -8.14 23.04
N GLY A 166 -6.20 -7.04 22.42
CA GLY A 166 -5.90 -5.69 22.90
C GLY A 166 -4.40 -5.43 22.86
N ASN A 167 -3.86 -4.82 23.91
CA ASN A 167 -2.41 -4.51 24.01
C ASN A 167 -1.57 -5.72 24.42
N SER A 168 -2.08 -6.93 24.25
CA SER A 168 -1.41 -8.19 24.60
C SER A 168 -1.44 -9.15 23.41
N LEU A 169 -0.55 -10.12 23.42
CA LEU A 169 -0.46 -11.20 22.45
C LEU A 169 -0.82 -12.52 23.15
N LEU A 170 -1.70 -13.30 22.52
CA LEU A 170 -2.04 -14.65 22.96
C LEU A 170 -1.28 -15.66 22.12
N ALA A 171 -0.57 -16.55 22.79
CA ALA A 171 0.17 -17.64 22.16
C ALA A 171 -0.42 -19.00 22.56
N LEU A 172 -0.90 -19.74 21.58
CA LEU A 172 -1.23 -21.15 21.74
C LEU A 172 0.06 -21.96 21.65
N LEU A 173 0.47 -22.55 22.76
CA LEU A 173 1.70 -23.32 22.88
C LEU A 173 1.40 -24.81 23.07
N SER A 174 2.22 -25.66 22.45
CA SER A 174 2.30 -27.09 22.73
C SER A 174 3.43 -27.38 23.71
N SER A 175 3.15 -28.05 24.81
CA SER A 175 4.15 -28.51 25.78
C SER A 175 3.70 -29.82 26.42
N SER A 176 4.59 -30.66 26.97
CA SER A 176 4.14 -31.78 27.82
C SER A 176 3.62 -31.20 29.15
N PRO A 177 2.37 -31.45 29.61
CA PRO A 177 1.43 -32.52 29.21
C PRO A 177 0.23 -32.11 28.32
N GLY A 178 0.24 -30.92 27.69
CA GLY A 178 -0.83 -30.50 26.77
C GLY A 178 -0.68 -29.09 26.19
N ARG A 179 -1.75 -28.61 25.53
CA ARG A 179 -1.80 -27.25 24.97
C ARG A 179 -2.17 -26.23 26.05
N LYS A 180 -1.53 -25.06 26.01
CA LYS A 180 -1.81 -23.93 26.90
C LYS A 180 -1.90 -22.63 26.09
N ILE A 181 -2.63 -21.66 26.62
CA ILE A 181 -2.58 -20.28 26.14
C ILE A 181 -1.67 -19.49 27.05
N GLN A 182 -0.62 -18.92 26.50
CA GLN A 182 0.28 -17.98 27.16
C GLN A 182 -0.13 -16.55 26.80
N VAL A 183 -0.29 -15.69 27.82
CA VAL A 183 -0.48 -14.25 27.63
C VAL A 183 0.88 -13.57 27.69
N ILE A 184 1.16 -12.78 26.66
CA ILE A 184 2.42 -12.07 26.45
C ILE A 184 2.10 -10.59 26.28
N ARG A 185 2.89 -9.69 26.87
CA ARG A 185 2.69 -8.24 26.76
C ARG A 185 3.99 -7.52 26.38
N PRO A 186 3.94 -6.53 25.48
CA PRO A 186 5.11 -5.69 25.19
C PRO A 186 5.60 -4.91 26.42
N GLU A 187 6.92 -4.81 26.60
CA GLU A 187 7.55 -4.03 27.65
C GLU A 187 7.53 -2.54 27.32
N THR A 188 6.96 -1.70 28.18
CA THR A 188 6.90 -0.26 27.89
C THR A 188 8.16 0.51 28.29
N ARG A 189 9.06 -0.10 29.08
CA ARG A 189 10.25 0.57 29.64
C ARG A 189 11.52 0.45 28.79
N GLN A 190 11.70 -0.68 28.08
CA GLN A 190 12.88 -0.96 27.25
C GLN A 190 12.61 -0.75 25.75
N GLY A 191 11.42 -0.27 25.39
CA GLY A 191 10.95 -0.09 24.02
C GLY A 191 9.89 -1.14 23.64
N PRO A 192 8.97 -0.82 22.71
CA PRO A 192 7.76 -1.61 22.45
C PRO A 192 8.00 -3.01 21.85
N ARG A 193 9.26 -3.39 21.60
CA ARG A 193 9.63 -4.60 20.84
C ARG A 193 9.92 -5.82 21.72
N LYS A 194 10.30 -5.59 22.97
CA LYS A 194 10.54 -6.66 23.95
C LYS A 194 9.24 -7.17 24.52
N MET A 195 9.12 -8.47 24.69
CA MET A 195 7.91 -9.18 25.09
C MET A 195 8.09 -9.84 26.46
N ASN A 196 7.05 -9.79 27.29
CA ASN A 196 7.09 -10.35 28.64
C ASN A 196 5.96 -11.34 28.87
N GLN A 197 6.29 -12.47 29.48
CA GLN A 197 5.33 -13.49 29.91
C GLN A 197 4.55 -13.00 31.12
N LEU A 198 3.21 -13.01 31.04
CA LEU A 198 2.36 -12.61 32.15
C LEU A 198 1.77 -13.83 32.88
N THR A 199 1.03 -14.67 32.16
CA THR A 199 0.31 -15.80 32.74
C THR A 199 -0.02 -16.86 31.70
N SER A 200 -0.40 -18.06 32.14
CA SER A 200 -0.80 -19.15 31.25
C SER A 200 -2.07 -19.87 31.72
N PHE A 201 -2.79 -20.42 30.75
CA PHE A 201 -4.08 -21.09 30.96
C PHE A 201 -4.10 -22.45 30.29
N SER A 202 -4.65 -23.43 30.99
CA SER A 202 -4.88 -24.76 30.42
C SER A 202 -6.22 -24.78 29.68
N LEU A 203 -6.20 -25.36 28.49
CA LEU A 203 -7.40 -25.50 27.67
C LEU A 203 -8.07 -26.84 27.90
N SER A 204 -9.40 -26.85 27.88
CA SER A 204 -10.20 -28.08 27.87
C SER A 204 -10.50 -28.56 26.44
N GLN A 205 -10.34 -27.70 25.44
CA GLN A 205 -10.57 -27.99 24.02
C GLN A 205 -9.25 -28.16 23.25
N PRO A 206 -9.20 -29.04 22.22
CA PRO A 206 -8.03 -29.26 21.39
C PRO A 206 -7.89 -28.18 20.29
N LEU A 207 -7.82 -26.91 20.70
CA LEU A 207 -7.71 -25.78 19.76
C LEU A 207 -6.45 -25.89 18.91
N ILE A 208 -6.56 -25.64 17.61
CA ILE A 208 -5.44 -25.66 16.63
C ILE A 208 -5.06 -24.26 16.15
N ALA A 209 -5.94 -23.28 16.29
CA ALA A 209 -5.70 -21.91 15.85
C ALA A 209 -6.52 -20.93 16.68
N LEU A 210 -5.99 -19.71 16.82
CA LEU A 210 -6.63 -18.58 17.49
C LEU A 210 -6.88 -17.47 16.48
N ALA A 211 -7.98 -16.75 16.66
CA ALA A 211 -8.23 -15.50 15.95
C ALA A 211 -8.68 -14.43 16.94
N GLU A 212 -8.27 -13.21 16.67
CA GLU A 212 -8.60 -12.07 17.48
C GLU A 212 -10.10 -11.83 17.40
N ASN A 213 -10.73 -11.62 18.55
CA ASN A 213 -12.08 -11.08 18.59
C ASN A 213 -12.00 -9.66 19.17
N ASP A 214 -11.42 -9.53 20.36
CA ASP A 214 -11.27 -8.24 20.99
C ASP A 214 -10.21 -8.17 22.12
N ALA A 215 -10.26 -7.14 22.98
CA ALA A 215 -9.26 -6.87 24.04
C ALA A 215 -9.39 -7.84 25.21
N TYR A 216 -10.54 -8.48 25.30
CA TYR A 216 -10.95 -9.28 26.43
C TYR A 216 -11.47 -10.63 26.00
N SER A 217 -11.46 -10.95 24.70
CA SER A 217 -11.99 -12.19 24.16
C SER A 217 -11.31 -12.55 22.84
N PHE A 218 -11.32 -13.84 22.53
CA PHE A 218 -10.71 -14.40 21.34
C PHE A 218 -11.47 -15.63 20.87
N TRP A 219 -11.34 -15.94 19.59
CA TRP A 219 -11.89 -17.14 18.98
C TRP A 219 -10.85 -18.26 18.97
N GLY A 220 -11.28 -19.48 19.23
CA GLY A 220 -10.48 -20.69 19.04
C GLY A 220 -11.14 -21.65 18.07
N LEU A 221 -10.37 -22.21 17.14
CA LEU A 221 -10.84 -23.21 16.17
C LEU A 221 -10.28 -24.60 16.51
N THR A 222 -11.10 -25.64 16.37
CA THR A 222 -10.68 -27.04 16.39
C THR A 222 -10.58 -27.63 14.98
N ALA A 223 -9.87 -28.75 14.83
CA ALA A 223 -9.69 -29.41 13.54
C ALA A 223 -11.02 -29.91 12.92
N ASP A 224 -12.03 -30.20 13.72
CA ASP A 224 -13.36 -30.64 13.28
C ASP A 224 -14.33 -29.49 12.97
N GLY A 225 -13.85 -28.24 12.96
CA GLY A 225 -14.66 -27.08 12.54
C GLY A 225 -15.56 -26.50 13.64
N GLN A 226 -15.21 -26.71 14.92
CA GLN A 226 -15.88 -26.05 16.04
C GLN A 226 -15.14 -24.76 16.39
N VAL A 227 -15.89 -23.66 16.43
CA VAL A 227 -15.39 -22.33 16.78
C VAL A 227 -15.92 -21.95 18.15
N PHE A 228 -15.01 -21.66 19.07
CA PHE A 228 -15.28 -21.33 20.46
C PHE A 228 -14.93 -19.88 20.76
N LEU A 229 -15.82 -19.17 21.46
CA LEU A 229 -15.53 -17.84 22.03
C LEU A 229 -15.05 -17.98 23.46
N PHE A 230 -13.93 -17.34 23.82
CA PHE A 230 -13.40 -17.30 25.18
C PHE A 230 -13.21 -15.87 25.65
N ASN A 231 -13.41 -15.59 26.95
CA ASN A 231 -13.05 -14.31 27.57
C ASN A 231 -11.80 -14.44 28.45
N LEU A 232 -10.93 -13.43 28.40
CA LEU A 232 -9.85 -13.21 29.36
C LEU A 232 -10.39 -12.59 30.67
N PRO A 233 -9.89 -13.02 31.85
CA PRO A 233 -10.22 -12.42 33.13
C PRO A 233 -9.83 -10.94 33.19
N LYS A 234 -10.80 -10.07 33.52
CA LYS A 234 -10.60 -8.60 33.63
C LYS A 234 -9.48 -8.17 34.59
N GLN A 235 -9.17 -8.99 35.60
CA GLN A 235 -8.15 -8.69 36.63
C GLN A 235 -6.71 -8.72 36.10
N LEU A 236 -6.45 -9.29 34.92
CA LEU A 236 -5.12 -9.35 34.32
C LEU A 236 -4.75 -8.09 33.52
N LEU A 237 -5.64 -7.09 33.48
CA LEU A 237 -5.56 -5.92 32.62
C LEU A 237 -5.39 -4.59 33.40
N VAL A 238 -5.01 -4.63 34.69
CA VAL A 238 -4.84 -3.42 35.52
C VAL A 238 -3.85 -2.43 34.86
N LYS A 239 -4.24 -1.14 34.79
CA LYS A 239 -3.47 -0.02 34.25
C LYS A 239 -2.18 0.22 35.07
N PRO A 240 -1.10 0.73 34.47
CA PRO A 240 0.07 1.20 35.22
C PRO A 240 -0.33 2.38 36.11
N THR A 241 -0.22 2.22 37.43
CA THR A 241 -0.37 3.32 38.38
C THR A 241 0.84 4.23 38.27
N SER A 242 0.59 5.52 38.01
CA SER A 242 1.57 6.60 38.06
C SER A 242 2.22 6.67 39.44
N SER A 243 3.53 6.48 39.52
CA SER A 243 4.30 6.66 40.74
C SER A 243 4.43 8.15 41.06
N LEU A 244 3.70 8.63 42.05
CA LEU A 244 4.09 9.82 42.81
C LEU A 244 5.03 9.34 43.93
N GLY A 245 6.27 9.81 43.87
CA GLY A 245 7.27 9.51 44.87
C GLY A 245 6.86 10.04 46.23
N LEU A 246 6.96 9.18 47.24
CA LEU A 246 7.33 9.50 48.61
C LEU A 246 7.93 8.22 49.19
N SER A 247 9.12 8.34 49.74
CA SER A 247 9.84 7.31 50.48
C SER A 247 8.92 6.67 51.53
N GLY A 248 8.53 5.43 51.28
CA GLY A 248 7.74 4.60 52.18
C GLY A 248 7.54 3.24 51.53
N SER A 249 8.06 2.19 52.15
CA SER A 249 7.82 0.81 51.76
C SER A 249 6.30 0.58 51.64
N LEU A 250 5.81 0.52 50.39
CA LEU A 250 4.46 0.08 50.10
C LEU A 250 4.55 -1.33 49.52
N THR A 251 4.59 -2.30 50.42
CA THR A 251 4.33 -3.70 50.12
C THR A 251 2.93 -3.78 49.53
N ILE A 252 2.82 -3.93 48.20
CA ILE A 252 1.56 -4.25 47.54
C ILE A 252 1.22 -5.68 47.97
N ASN A 253 0.37 -5.80 48.98
CA ASN A 253 -0.29 -7.06 49.33
C ASN A 253 -1.22 -7.45 48.18
N VAL A 254 -0.67 -8.16 47.19
CA VAL A 254 -1.47 -8.96 46.26
C VAL A 254 -1.94 -10.19 47.03
N SER A 255 -2.92 -10.02 47.93
CA SER A 255 -3.55 -11.12 48.65
C SER A 255 -4.57 -11.83 47.76
N ARG A 256 -4.04 -12.44 46.70
CA ARG A 256 -4.43 -13.75 46.17
C ARG A 256 -3.26 -14.15 45.29
N GLN A 257 -2.28 -14.81 45.93
CA GLN A 257 -1.38 -15.71 45.22
C GLN A 257 -2.25 -16.66 44.41
N LEU A 258 -2.39 -16.38 43.11
CA LEU A 258 -2.81 -17.39 42.15
C LEU A 258 -1.72 -18.46 42.22
N LYS A 259 -2.06 -19.59 42.85
CA LYS A 259 -1.17 -20.76 42.88
C LYS A 259 -0.75 -21.08 41.42
N PRO A 260 0.50 -21.46 41.17
CA PRO A 260 0.93 -21.99 39.88
C PRO A 260 0.23 -23.34 39.67
N GLY A 261 -0.99 -23.28 39.17
CA GLY A 261 -1.86 -24.38 38.82
C GLY A 261 -2.89 -23.82 37.85
N GLY A 262 -2.79 -24.23 36.58
CA GLY A 262 -3.48 -23.59 35.45
C GLY A 262 -4.96 -23.37 35.71
N LEU A 263 -5.40 -22.11 35.63
CA LEU A 263 -6.82 -21.78 35.54
C LEU A 263 -7.40 -22.46 34.29
N ARG A 264 -8.50 -23.22 34.45
CA ARG A 264 -9.23 -23.81 33.32
C ARG A 264 -10.09 -22.75 32.63
N PHE A 265 -9.95 -22.62 31.32
CA PHE A 265 -10.79 -21.75 30.49
C PHE A 265 -11.96 -22.53 29.90
N ASN A 266 -13.17 -22.02 30.12
CA ASN A 266 -14.40 -22.55 29.54
C ASN A 266 -14.92 -21.59 28.45
N PRO A 267 -15.48 -22.12 27.35
CA PRO A 267 -16.02 -21.30 26.28
C PRO A 267 -17.35 -20.66 26.66
N LEU A 268 -17.63 -19.48 26.12
CA LEU A 268 -18.87 -18.73 26.29
C LEU A 268 -19.91 -19.07 25.22
N ARG A 269 -19.42 -19.39 24.02
CA ARG A 269 -20.24 -19.68 22.85
C ARG A 269 -19.54 -20.71 21.98
N LEU A 270 -20.33 -21.62 21.41
CA LEU A 270 -19.90 -22.60 20.43
C LEU A 270 -20.66 -22.35 19.11
N ILE A 271 -19.92 -22.26 18.02
CA ILE A 271 -20.43 -22.17 16.65
C ILE A 271 -19.88 -23.36 15.87
N LYS A 272 -20.74 -24.03 15.12
CA LYS A 272 -20.34 -25.13 14.23
C LYS A 272 -20.27 -24.62 12.81
N LEU A 273 -19.12 -24.79 12.16
CA LEU A 273 -18.98 -24.47 10.75
C LEU A 273 -19.66 -25.56 9.92
N LEU A 274 -20.69 -25.18 9.17
CA LEU A 274 -21.42 -26.12 8.33
C LEU A 274 -20.51 -26.63 7.20
N LYS A 275 -20.41 -27.96 7.04
CA LYS A 275 -19.74 -28.67 5.92
C LYS A 275 -18.19 -28.73 5.91
N LYS A 276 -17.47 -28.75 7.03
CA LYS A 276 -16.00 -29.01 7.00
C LYS A 276 -15.49 -29.91 8.11
N GLN A 277 -14.45 -30.67 7.77
CA GLN A 277 -13.56 -31.43 8.65
C GLN A 277 -12.12 -31.15 8.20
N ASN A 278 -11.15 -31.32 9.09
CA ASN A 278 -9.72 -31.10 8.85
C ASN A 278 -9.34 -29.63 8.56
N CYS A 279 -9.76 -28.73 9.45
CA CYS A 279 -9.34 -27.34 9.45
C CYS A 279 -7.86 -27.23 9.87
N THR A 280 -7.13 -26.25 9.33
CA THR A 280 -5.68 -26.09 9.58
C THR A 280 -5.27 -24.66 9.92
N ALA A 281 -5.99 -23.65 9.44
CA ALA A 281 -5.71 -22.25 9.76
C ALA A 281 -6.99 -21.43 9.90
N PHE A 282 -6.90 -20.33 10.66
CA PHE A 282 -8.05 -19.55 11.09
C PHE A 282 -7.70 -18.07 11.23
N ALA A 283 -8.57 -17.20 10.74
CA ALA A 283 -8.53 -15.77 11.00
C ALA A 283 -9.96 -15.21 11.09
N PHE A 284 -10.08 -14.01 11.65
CA PHE A 284 -11.34 -13.31 11.79
C PHE A 284 -11.13 -11.83 11.44
N ASP A 285 -11.98 -11.28 10.58
CA ASP A 285 -11.83 -9.92 10.03
C ASP A 285 -12.75 -8.87 10.71
N GLY A 286 -13.39 -9.25 11.82
CA GLY A 286 -14.40 -8.41 12.48
C GLY A 286 -15.84 -8.77 12.14
N GLN A 287 -16.08 -9.48 11.03
CA GLN A 287 -17.43 -9.86 10.56
C GLN A 287 -17.54 -11.33 10.09
N ARG A 288 -16.43 -11.94 9.70
CA ARG A 288 -16.38 -13.23 9.02
C ARG A 288 -15.21 -14.07 9.50
N PHE A 289 -15.45 -15.37 9.53
CA PHE A 289 -14.43 -16.38 9.80
C PHE A 289 -13.77 -16.81 8.49
N TRP A 290 -12.45 -16.68 8.44
CA TRP A 290 -11.61 -17.19 7.37
C TRP A 290 -10.98 -18.50 7.82
N VAL A 291 -11.21 -19.56 7.06
CA VAL A 291 -10.81 -20.91 7.43
C VAL A 291 -10.15 -21.59 6.25
N HIS A 292 -8.94 -22.12 6.48
CA HIS A 292 -8.31 -23.04 5.55
C HIS A 292 -8.58 -24.48 5.98
N SER A 293 -8.96 -25.32 5.02
CA SER A 293 -9.26 -26.74 5.24
C SER A 293 -8.65 -27.61 4.16
N GLN A 294 -8.24 -28.82 4.53
CA GLN A 294 -7.69 -29.81 3.60
C GLN A 294 -8.70 -30.96 3.45
N SER A 295 -9.24 -31.15 2.24
CA SER A 295 -10.09 -32.31 1.96
C SER A 295 -9.21 -33.54 1.64
N GLY A 296 -9.60 -34.71 2.17
CA GLY A 296 -8.74 -35.90 2.36
C GLY A 296 -7.83 -36.30 1.19
N GLU A 297 -6.79 -37.08 1.54
CA GLU A 297 -5.58 -37.41 0.74
C GLU A 297 -5.79 -37.73 -0.74
N LYS A 298 -6.96 -38.25 -1.14
CA LYS A 298 -7.24 -38.65 -2.53
C LYS A 298 -7.60 -37.49 -3.47
N SER A 299 -7.99 -36.31 -2.98
CA SER A 299 -8.43 -35.20 -3.84
C SER A 299 -7.45 -34.03 -3.94
N GLY A 300 -6.52 -33.90 -2.98
CA GLY A 300 -5.57 -32.78 -2.93
C GLY A 300 -6.21 -31.38 -2.84
N LYS A 301 -7.53 -31.27 -2.76
CA LYS A 301 -8.24 -29.99 -2.78
C LYS A 301 -8.14 -29.30 -1.43
N THR A 302 -7.49 -28.15 -1.44
CA THR A 302 -7.38 -27.22 -0.33
C THR A 302 -8.28 -26.03 -0.59
N ASP A 303 -9.08 -25.63 0.39
CA ASP A 303 -10.05 -24.54 0.25
C ASP A 303 -9.80 -23.47 1.31
N LEU A 304 -9.59 -22.23 0.86
CA LEU A 304 -9.75 -21.03 1.70
C LEU A 304 -11.21 -20.60 1.65
N SER A 305 -11.93 -20.81 2.75
CA SER A 305 -13.38 -20.61 2.84
C SER A 305 -13.72 -19.50 3.82
N VAL A 306 -14.83 -18.80 3.54
CA VAL A 306 -15.35 -17.71 4.37
C VAL A 306 -16.72 -18.07 4.91
N TYR A 307 -16.91 -17.83 6.20
CA TYR A 307 -18.14 -18.11 6.92
C TYR A 307 -18.64 -16.86 7.66
N ARG A 308 -19.96 -16.78 7.85
CA ARG A 308 -20.58 -15.81 8.76
C ARG A 308 -20.28 -16.18 10.21
N GLU A 309 -20.39 -15.20 11.11
CA GLU A 309 -20.26 -15.43 12.55
C GLU A 309 -21.23 -16.47 13.13
N ASN A 310 -22.36 -16.74 12.46
CA ASN A 310 -23.29 -17.80 12.86
C ASN A 310 -22.90 -19.20 12.34
N GLY A 311 -21.77 -19.33 11.64
CA GLY A 311 -21.28 -20.59 11.07
C GLY A 311 -21.79 -20.91 9.66
N ALA A 312 -22.62 -20.04 9.06
CA ALA A 312 -23.11 -20.23 7.70
C ALA A 312 -22.00 -19.99 6.67
N PHE A 313 -21.87 -20.91 5.72
CA PHE A 313 -20.93 -20.79 4.60
C PHE A 313 -21.30 -19.63 3.68
N ILE A 314 -20.30 -18.84 3.26
CA ILE A 314 -20.46 -17.78 2.27
C ILE A 314 -19.92 -18.25 0.92
N ARG A 315 -18.61 -18.49 0.83
CA ARG A 315 -17.93 -18.93 -0.39
C ARG A 315 -16.54 -19.51 -0.10
N SER A 316 -15.94 -20.12 -1.11
CA SER A 316 -14.52 -20.49 -1.13
C SER A 316 -13.79 -19.75 -2.24
N PHE A 317 -12.50 -19.52 -2.03
CA PHE A 317 -11.58 -18.98 -3.01
C PHE A 317 -10.63 -20.09 -3.48
N PRO A 318 -10.32 -20.15 -4.78
CA PRO A 318 -9.32 -21.09 -5.27
C PRO A 318 -7.95 -20.71 -4.68
N ASN A 319 -7.24 -21.72 -4.19
CA ASN A 319 -5.86 -21.52 -3.79
C ASN A 319 -5.00 -21.29 -5.05
N ARG A 320 -4.07 -20.34 -4.96
CA ARG A 320 -3.03 -20.16 -5.96
C ARG A 320 -2.07 -21.34 -5.89
N HIS A 321 -1.66 -21.89 -7.04
CA HIS A 321 -0.84 -23.10 -7.09
C HIS A 321 0.54 -22.88 -6.46
N GLU A 322 1.01 -21.63 -6.45
CA GLU A 322 2.25 -21.16 -5.86
C GLU A 322 2.17 -20.83 -4.36
N VAL A 323 1.01 -21.00 -3.71
CA VAL A 323 0.78 -20.68 -2.28
C VAL A 323 0.24 -21.89 -1.53
N ALA A 324 1.01 -22.40 -0.57
CA ALA A 324 0.61 -23.48 0.34
C ALA A 324 0.21 -22.91 1.71
N VAL A 325 -1.09 -22.69 1.91
CA VAL A 325 -1.62 -22.10 3.14
C VAL A 325 -1.38 -23.01 4.35
N SER A 326 -0.65 -22.49 5.34
CA SER A 326 -0.31 -23.19 6.59
C SER A 326 -0.65 -22.38 7.86
N GLY A 327 -0.95 -21.10 7.71
CA GLY A 327 -1.39 -20.21 8.79
C GLY A 327 -2.11 -19.00 8.21
N LEU A 328 -3.05 -18.44 8.99
CA LEU A 328 -3.82 -17.26 8.62
C LEU A 328 -3.74 -16.23 9.76
N SER A 329 -3.70 -14.97 9.39
CA SER A 329 -3.88 -13.83 10.29
C SER A 329 -4.52 -12.68 9.50
N TYR A 330 -4.91 -11.61 10.19
CA TYR A 330 -5.59 -10.47 9.57
C TYR A 330 -5.01 -9.15 10.08
N ARG A 331 -4.86 -8.19 9.16
CA ARG A 331 -4.49 -6.79 9.44
C ARG A 331 -5.28 -5.94 8.45
N HIS A 332 -6.01 -4.92 8.93
CA HIS A 332 -6.79 -3.95 8.13
C HIS A 332 -6.76 -4.13 6.60
N ASN A 333 -7.90 -4.52 6.01
CA ASN A 333 -8.09 -4.83 4.59
C ASN A 333 -7.22 -5.96 3.99
N ASN A 334 -6.29 -6.53 4.76
CA ASN A 334 -5.34 -7.53 4.30
C ASN A 334 -5.45 -8.86 5.09
N LEU A 335 -5.53 -9.96 4.36
CA LEU A 335 -5.35 -11.31 4.90
C LEU A 335 -3.87 -11.69 4.80
N LEU A 336 -3.26 -12.05 5.93
CA LEU A 336 -1.90 -12.56 6.02
C LEU A 336 -1.93 -14.08 5.92
N VAL A 337 -1.15 -14.63 4.99
CA VAL A 337 -1.10 -16.07 4.71
C VAL A 337 0.32 -16.57 4.90
N LEU A 338 0.53 -17.44 5.88
CA LEU A 338 1.80 -18.12 6.10
C LEU A 338 1.90 -19.35 5.20
N ASP A 339 2.98 -19.45 4.45
CA ASP A 339 3.35 -20.60 3.63
C ASP A 339 4.67 -21.20 4.13
N LYS A 340 4.56 -22.24 4.97
CA LYS A 340 5.73 -22.97 5.49
C LYS A 340 6.40 -23.83 4.44
N THR A 341 5.66 -24.31 3.44
CA THR A 341 6.21 -25.22 2.41
C THR A 341 7.23 -24.48 1.56
N ASN A 342 6.87 -23.26 1.13
CA ASN A 342 7.72 -22.43 0.28
C ASN A 342 8.50 -21.38 1.08
N GLN A 343 8.37 -21.38 2.42
CA GLN A 343 9.05 -20.46 3.34
C GLN A 343 8.75 -18.99 3.05
N ARG A 344 7.46 -18.65 2.97
CA ARG A 344 6.97 -17.32 2.58
C ARG A 344 5.84 -16.80 3.47
N LEU A 345 5.72 -15.48 3.52
CA LEU A 345 4.54 -14.77 4.00
C LEU A 345 3.89 -14.03 2.83
N HIS A 346 2.62 -14.31 2.57
CA HIS A 346 1.82 -13.67 1.53
C HIS A 346 0.82 -12.67 2.13
N LEU A 347 0.61 -11.56 1.44
CA LEU A 347 -0.38 -10.53 1.77
C LEU A 347 -1.43 -10.51 0.67
N TYR A 348 -2.70 -10.69 1.07
CA TYR A 348 -3.84 -10.62 0.17
C TYR A 348 -4.71 -9.42 0.50
N LEU A 349 -4.91 -8.52 -0.47
CA LEU A 349 -5.93 -7.48 -0.36
C LEU A 349 -7.31 -8.10 -0.59
N LEU A 350 -8.26 -7.78 0.29
CA LEU A 350 -9.64 -8.22 0.19
C LEU A 350 -10.46 -7.23 -0.66
N ALA A 351 -10.83 -7.61 -1.88
CA ALA A 351 -11.52 -6.71 -2.80
C ALA A 351 -13.04 -6.90 -2.79
N ASP A 352 -13.78 -5.86 -2.39
CA ASP A 352 -15.24 -5.85 -2.28
C ASP A 352 -15.93 -4.90 -3.27
N THR A 353 -17.25 -5.01 -3.35
CA THR A 353 -18.09 -4.26 -4.30
C THR A 353 -18.44 -2.83 -3.89
N MET A 354 -18.01 -2.34 -2.73
CA MET A 354 -18.29 -0.96 -2.31
C MET A 354 -17.56 0.01 -3.25
N GLN A 355 -18.09 1.22 -3.41
CA GLN A 355 -17.57 2.24 -4.31
C GLN A 355 -17.09 3.44 -3.49
N PRO A 356 -15.86 3.94 -3.69
CA PRO A 356 -15.43 5.18 -3.05
C PRO A 356 -16.27 6.35 -3.59
N VAL A 357 -16.69 7.23 -2.69
CA VAL A 357 -17.50 8.42 -3.03
C VAL A 357 -16.77 9.71 -2.73
N THR A 358 -15.90 9.70 -1.73
CA THR A 358 -15.04 10.83 -1.41
C THR A 358 -13.85 10.37 -0.59
N VAL A 359 -12.80 11.18 -0.62
CA VAL A 359 -11.61 10.99 0.19
C VAL A 359 -11.09 12.34 0.67
N LEU A 360 -10.39 12.31 1.81
CA LEU A 360 -9.48 13.37 2.23
C LEU A 360 -8.07 12.80 2.25
N SER A 361 -7.20 13.40 1.44
CA SER A 361 -5.76 13.21 1.50
C SER A 361 -5.13 14.43 2.17
N VAL A 362 -4.36 14.23 3.24
CA VAL A 362 -3.50 15.30 3.77
C VAL A 362 -2.14 15.17 3.09
N GLN A 363 -1.99 15.79 1.93
CA GLN A 363 -0.67 15.85 1.27
C GLN A 363 0.30 16.65 2.15
N GLN A 364 1.38 16.00 2.59
CA GLN A 364 2.40 16.66 3.41
C GLN A 364 3.29 17.55 2.52
N PRO A 365 3.55 18.82 2.91
CA PRO A 365 4.60 19.59 2.28
C PRO A 365 5.95 18.92 2.54
N ALA A 366 6.77 18.80 1.50
CA ALA A 366 8.13 18.27 1.58
C ALA A 366 8.89 18.91 2.75
N ILE A 367 9.46 18.09 3.63
CA ILE A 367 10.30 18.55 4.74
C ILE A 367 11.50 19.28 4.13
N ASN A 368 11.50 20.60 4.22
CA ASN A 368 12.66 21.43 3.89
C ASN A 368 13.82 20.99 4.80
N ARG A 369 14.77 20.20 4.27
CA ARG A 369 16.09 19.95 4.88
C ARG A 369 16.97 21.20 4.75
N ARG A 370 16.46 22.35 5.16
CA ARG A 370 17.19 23.62 5.32
C ARG A 370 16.79 24.18 6.68
N ASN A 371 17.36 23.61 7.74
CA ASN A 371 17.59 24.24 9.06
C ASN A 371 18.21 23.22 10.03
N LEU A 372 19.35 22.63 9.63
CA LEU A 372 20.29 21.96 10.54
C LEU A 372 21.70 22.60 10.45
N ALA A 373 21.77 23.81 9.90
CA ALA A 373 22.99 24.60 9.76
C ALA A 373 22.68 26.07 10.09
N SER A 374 22.24 26.35 11.31
CA SER A 374 22.11 27.73 11.83
C SER A 374 22.05 27.74 13.36
N SER A 375 23.01 27.10 14.02
CA SER A 375 23.30 27.37 15.44
C SER A 375 24.80 27.28 15.71
N LEU A 376 25.58 28.08 15.00
CA LEU A 376 26.93 28.46 15.39
C LEU A 376 27.05 29.98 15.23
N THR A 377 26.74 30.70 16.30
CA THR A 377 27.10 32.12 16.47
C THR A 377 28.60 32.23 16.75
N PRO A 378 29.32 33.20 16.15
CA PRO A 378 30.73 33.42 16.44
C PRO A 378 30.85 34.27 17.71
N ALA A 379 31.26 33.66 18.83
CA ALA A 379 31.65 34.40 20.02
C ALA A 379 33.14 34.75 19.98
N ARG A 380 33.37 36.06 20.03
CA ARG A 380 34.59 36.82 20.33
C ARG A 380 35.69 36.08 21.10
N GLN A 381 36.91 36.29 20.60
CA GLN A 381 38.17 36.17 21.32
C GLN A 381 38.12 36.85 22.70
N GLU A 382 38.52 36.12 23.74
CA GLU A 382 39.30 36.69 24.83
C GLU A 382 40.17 35.62 25.50
N ARG A 383 41.37 36.06 25.88
CA ARG A 383 42.54 35.29 26.29
C ARG A 383 42.41 34.76 27.72
N SER A 384 42.88 33.55 27.98
CA SER A 384 43.73 33.29 29.15
C SER A 384 44.61 32.05 28.95
N ARG A 385 45.88 32.20 29.35
CA ARG A 385 46.95 31.19 29.37
C ARG A 385 46.81 30.32 30.62
N ALA A 386 47.09 29.02 30.53
CA ALA A 386 48.20 28.33 31.22
C ALA A 386 47.97 26.80 31.31
N GLN A 387 49.02 26.04 30.94
CA GLN A 387 49.56 24.79 31.54
C GLN A 387 48.56 23.77 32.15
N GLY A 388 48.57 22.46 31.89
CA GLY A 388 49.50 21.53 31.25
C GLY A 388 49.09 20.10 31.67
N ASN A 389 49.73 19.11 31.04
CA ASN A 389 49.78 17.67 31.35
C ASN A 389 48.75 16.69 30.74
N HIS A 390 49.34 15.67 30.13
CA HIS A 390 48.82 14.40 29.60
C HIS A 390 48.00 13.59 30.62
N LEU A 391 46.96 12.88 30.15
CA LEU A 391 46.95 11.42 29.95
C LEU A 391 45.54 10.92 29.55
N ASP A 392 45.57 9.81 28.81
CA ASP A 392 44.54 8.99 28.18
C ASP A 392 43.14 8.87 28.80
N GLY A 393 42.14 8.78 27.91
CA GLY A 393 40.79 8.30 28.23
C GLY A 393 39.75 8.66 27.16
N ALA A 394 39.69 7.92 26.06
CA ALA A 394 38.57 8.00 25.12
C ALA A 394 37.28 7.49 25.80
N PRO A 395 36.16 8.24 25.80
CA PRO A 395 34.86 7.70 26.18
C PRO A 395 34.35 6.79 25.05
N SER A 396 33.85 5.63 25.43
CA SER A 396 33.38 4.57 24.54
C SER A 396 32.19 4.99 23.67
N ALA A 397 32.15 4.41 22.46
CA ALA A 397 31.10 4.55 21.44
C ALA A 397 29.70 4.03 21.85
N ASP A 398 29.47 3.71 23.13
CA ASP A 398 28.28 3.01 23.60
C ASP A 398 27.17 3.94 24.12
N GLN A 399 27.40 5.25 24.21
CA GLN A 399 26.36 6.21 24.67
C GLN A 399 25.69 7.00 23.54
N GLU A 400 26.32 7.15 22.36
CA GLU A 400 25.66 7.77 21.19
C GLU A 400 24.74 6.79 20.43
N SER A 401 24.94 5.48 20.60
CA SER A 401 24.10 4.45 19.96
C SER A 401 22.70 4.35 20.59
N VAL A 402 22.56 4.65 21.89
CA VAL A 402 21.29 4.51 22.63
C VAL A 402 20.31 5.64 22.32
N ILE A 403 20.80 6.84 22.02
CA ILE A 403 19.96 8.02 21.70
C ILE A 403 19.55 8.03 20.21
N SER A 404 20.31 7.36 19.34
CA SER A 404 19.96 7.18 17.92
C SER A 404 18.84 6.15 17.68
N MET A 405 18.65 5.16 18.57
CA MET A 405 17.64 4.11 18.36
C MET A 405 16.20 4.54 18.70
N THR A 406 16.02 5.52 19.58
CA THR A 406 14.68 6.01 19.98
C THR A 406 14.04 6.98 18.97
N LYS A 407 14.79 7.41 17.93
CA LYS A 407 14.25 8.11 16.74
C LYS A 407 13.99 7.18 15.55
N GLN A 408 13.96 5.86 15.75
CA GLN A 408 13.49 4.95 14.71
C GLN A 408 12.01 5.24 14.44
N HIS A 409 11.79 5.73 13.22
CA HIS A 409 10.55 6.02 12.53
C HIS A 409 9.31 5.40 13.19
N LEU A 410 8.40 6.24 13.70
CA LEU A 410 6.99 5.92 13.54
C LEU A 410 6.78 5.76 12.03
N ALA A 411 6.62 4.52 11.59
CA ALA A 411 6.25 4.19 10.23
C ALA A 411 5.03 5.05 9.88
N ARG A 412 5.13 5.85 8.82
CA ARG A 412 4.00 6.62 8.29
C ARG A 412 3.47 5.87 7.09
N HIS A 413 2.15 5.89 6.91
CA HIS A 413 1.49 5.33 5.74
C HIS A 413 2.15 5.82 4.44
N PRO A 414 2.53 4.93 3.49
CA PRO A 414 3.30 5.33 2.30
C PRO A 414 2.60 6.38 1.43
N GLY A 415 1.28 6.24 1.22
CA GLY A 415 0.52 7.13 0.35
C GLY A 415 0.83 6.87 -1.13
N PHE A 416 0.37 7.76 -2.02
CA PHE A 416 0.73 7.67 -3.43
C PHE A 416 2.12 8.25 -3.72
N LEU A 417 2.72 7.83 -4.83
CA LEU A 417 3.99 8.37 -5.32
C LEU A 417 3.89 9.85 -5.69
N GLU A 418 4.77 10.68 -5.12
CA GLU A 418 4.82 12.12 -5.37
C GLU A 418 5.14 12.46 -6.83
N ALA A 419 4.35 13.36 -7.43
CA ALA A 419 4.63 13.94 -8.74
C ALA A 419 5.74 14.99 -8.66
N GLY A 420 6.68 14.96 -9.61
CA GLY A 420 7.78 15.92 -9.69
C GLY A 420 8.86 15.74 -8.61
N GLY A 421 8.76 14.68 -7.79
CA GLY A 421 9.69 14.40 -6.71
C GLY A 421 11.01 13.77 -7.17
N PRO A 422 11.97 13.58 -6.25
CA PRO A 422 13.25 12.93 -6.56
C PRO A 422 13.10 11.50 -7.07
N ALA A 423 12.10 10.76 -6.58
CA ALA A 423 11.83 9.36 -6.92
C ALA A 423 11.40 9.21 -8.40
N SER A 424 10.56 10.10 -8.90
CA SER A 424 10.12 10.14 -10.31
C SER A 424 11.12 10.82 -11.26
N GLY A 425 12.31 11.21 -10.78
CA GLY A 425 13.27 11.97 -11.59
C GLY A 425 12.77 13.37 -11.97
N GLY A 426 11.85 13.96 -11.19
CA GLY A 426 11.26 15.25 -11.48
C GLY A 426 10.13 15.22 -12.51
N ILE A 427 9.57 14.05 -12.80
CA ILE A 427 8.44 13.86 -13.73
C ILE A 427 7.12 13.93 -12.96
N HIS A 428 6.14 14.62 -13.52
CA HIS A 428 4.76 14.62 -13.02
C HIS A 428 3.89 13.65 -13.82
N ASP A 429 4.03 13.71 -15.14
CA ASP A 429 3.19 13.00 -16.10
C ASP A 429 4.07 12.32 -17.16
N LEU A 430 4.13 10.99 -17.13
CA LEU A 430 4.95 10.15 -18.01
C LEU A 430 4.10 9.59 -19.16
N CYS A 431 4.33 10.04 -20.39
CA CYS A 431 3.66 9.51 -21.58
C CYS A 431 4.42 8.30 -22.16
N LEU A 432 3.72 7.19 -22.41
CA LEU A 432 4.29 6.03 -23.07
C LEU A 432 4.26 6.20 -24.60
N LEU A 433 5.42 6.06 -25.23
CA LEU A 433 5.65 6.18 -26.67
C LEU A 433 6.15 4.85 -27.23
N TYR A 434 5.25 4.09 -27.86
CA TYR A 434 5.58 2.79 -28.47
C TYR A 434 6.27 2.99 -29.84
N VAL A 435 7.54 2.60 -29.93
CA VAL A 435 8.36 2.62 -31.16
C VAL A 435 8.70 1.20 -31.60
N GLY A 436 9.37 1.06 -32.73
CA GLY A 436 9.84 -0.24 -33.20
C GLY A 436 8.73 -1.04 -33.89
N GLY A 437 8.80 -2.37 -33.83
CA GLY A 437 7.87 -3.23 -34.58
C GLY A 437 6.44 -3.20 -34.02
N ILE A 438 5.46 -3.06 -34.91
CA ILE A 438 4.07 -3.45 -34.66
C ILE A 438 3.92 -4.92 -35.08
N GLY A 439 4.26 -5.82 -34.15
CA GLY A 439 4.39 -7.25 -34.45
C GLY A 439 5.43 -7.50 -35.57
N LYS A 440 4.97 -8.05 -36.70
CA LYS A 440 5.78 -8.30 -37.91
C LYS A 440 5.43 -7.39 -39.08
N GLN A 441 4.53 -6.42 -38.87
CA GLN A 441 3.87 -5.70 -39.98
C GLN A 441 4.67 -4.49 -40.44
N GLU A 442 4.97 -3.58 -39.52
CA GLU A 442 5.64 -2.31 -39.83
C GLU A 442 6.40 -1.78 -38.62
N VAL A 443 7.26 -0.78 -38.87
CA VAL A 443 8.00 -0.07 -37.82
C VAL A 443 7.31 1.26 -37.53
N HIS A 444 6.86 1.43 -36.29
CA HIS A 444 6.28 2.68 -35.82
C HIS A 444 7.35 3.64 -35.31
N ARG A 445 7.22 4.91 -35.70
CA ARG A 445 8.10 6.01 -35.31
C ARG A 445 7.28 7.26 -34.97
N TYR A 446 7.78 8.06 -34.03
CA TYR A 446 7.23 9.38 -33.71
C TYR A 446 7.94 10.47 -34.50
N ASP A 447 7.15 11.34 -35.12
CA ASP A 447 7.58 12.59 -35.73
C ASP A 447 7.06 13.78 -34.90
N GLN A 448 7.32 15.00 -35.35
CA GLN A 448 6.88 16.19 -34.62
C GLN A 448 5.35 16.35 -34.60
N ASP A 449 4.63 15.91 -35.63
CA ASP A 449 3.17 16.00 -35.71
C ASP A 449 2.51 15.14 -34.62
N LYS A 450 2.99 13.90 -34.44
CA LYS A 450 2.51 13.01 -33.38
C LYS A 450 2.84 13.52 -31.98
N LEU A 451 3.99 14.16 -31.80
CA LEU A 451 4.46 14.63 -30.49
C LEU A 451 3.89 15.99 -30.09
N TRP A 452 3.50 16.82 -31.06
CA TRP A 452 3.02 18.18 -30.82
C TRP A 452 1.91 18.27 -29.76
N PRO A 453 0.80 17.50 -29.84
CA PRO A 453 -0.26 17.57 -28.85
C PRO A 453 0.09 16.90 -27.52
N LEU A 454 1.22 16.20 -27.41
CA LEU A 454 1.68 15.55 -26.17
C LEU A 454 2.60 16.48 -25.38
N VAL A 455 3.49 17.21 -26.07
CA VAL A 455 4.45 18.15 -25.48
C VAL A 455 3.80 19.50 -25.19
N GLY A 456 2.89 19.95 -26.06
CA GLY A 456 2.21 21.24 -25.96
C GLY A 456 0.70 21.08 -25.82
N TYR A 457 0.10 21.88 -24.95
CA TYR A 457 -1.35 21.96 -24.83
C TYR A 457 -1.90 22.95 -25.86
N ILE A 458 -2.79 22.44 -26.71
CA ILE A 458 -3.52 23.22 -27.72
C ILE A 458 -4.93 23.47 -27.18
N ASN A 459 -5.34 24.73 -27.05
CA ASN A 459 -6.69 25.06 -26.60
C ASN A 459 -7.75 24.80 -27.70
N THR A 460 -9.02 24.99 -27.36
CA THR A 460 -10.14 24.83 -28.31
C THR A 460 -10.13 25.83 -29.48
N ALA A 461 -9.36 26.91 -29.39
CA ALA A 461 -9.14 27.86 -30.48
C ALA A 461 -7.96 27.46 -31.40
N GLY A 462 -7.35 26.29 -31.19
CA GLY A 462 -6.21 25.81 -31.98
C GLY A 462 -4.88 26.48 -31.60
N GLN A 463 -4.82 27.18 -30.46
CA GLN A 463 -3.63 27.92 -30.04
C GLN A 463 -2.81 27.09 -29.04
N LEU A 464 -1.49 27.05 -29.25
CA LEU A 464 -0.54 26.52 -28.26
C LEU A 464 -0.44 27.50 -27.08
N VAL A 465 -0.82 27.06 -25.88
CA VAL A 465 -0.92 27.96 -24.71
C VAL A 465 -0.10 27.53 -23.50
N ASP A 466 0.30 26.26 -23.40
CA ASP A 466 1.19 25.77 -22.34
C ASP A 466 1.96 24.52 -22.76
N HIS A 467 2.92 24.11 -21.94
CA HIS A 467 3.48 22.75 -21.95
C HIS A 467 2.45 21.77 -21.36
N PHE A 468 2.38 20.56 -21.92
CA PHE A 468 1.46 19.52 -21.46
C PHE A 468 2.16 18.44 -20.62
N LEU A 469 2.66 17.36 -21.22
CA LEU A 469 3.32 16.28 -20.49
C LEU A 469 4.83 16.56 -20.36
N ASP A 470 5.45 16.18 -19.24
CA ASP A 470 6.83 16.53 -18.92
C ASP A 470 7.81 15.34 -18.86
N GLY A 471 7.30 14.11 -18.96
CA GLY A 471 8.07 12.89 -19.09
C GLY A 471 7.61 12.04 -20.29
N PHE A 472 8.57 11.41 -20.97
CA PHE A 472 8.31 10.52 -22.10
C PHE A 472 9.10 9.20 -21.93
N LEU A 473 8.38 8.09 -21.82
CA LEU A 473 8.93 6.74 -21.85
C LEU A 473 8.94 6.25 -23.29
N ILE A 474 10.12 6.02 -23.86
CA ILE A 474 10.26 5.39 -25.17
C ILE A 474 10.50 3.89 -24.97
N LEU A 475 9.60 3.09 -25.54
CA LEU A 475 9.58 1.63 -25.37
C LEU A 475 9.15 0.94 -26.67
N ALA A 476 9.45 -0.35 -26.81
CA ALA A 476 8.99 -1.16 -27.92
C ALA A 476 8.57 -2.54 -27.41
N GLN A 477 7.48 -3.08 -27.95
CA GLN A 477 7.07 -4.44 -27.65
C GLN A 477 7.79 -5.46 -28.54
N TYR A 478 8.01 -5.12 -29.82
CA TYR A 478 8.59 -6.03 -30.82
C TYR A 478 9.77 -5.40 -31.55
N SER A 479 10.67 -6.28 -32.02
CA SER A 479 11.86 -5.90 -32.77
C SER A 479 11.52 -5.10 -34.04
N SER A 480 12.25 -4.01 -34.27
CA SER A 480 12.18 -3.22 -35.51
C SER A 480 12.71 -3.99 -36.74
N LEU A 481 13.35 -5.15 -36.53
CA LEU A 481 13.73 -6.08 -37.60
C LEU A 481 12.54 -6.89 -38.14
N LEU A 482 11.34 -6.75 -37.56
CA LEU A 482 10.09 -7.41 -37.97
C LEU A 482 10.17 -8.95 -38.01
N ASN A 483 11.10 -9.53 -37.25
CA ASN A 483 11.32 -10.97 -37.17
C ASN A 483 10.35 -11.68 -36.19
N GLY A 484 9.49 -10.93 -35.49
CA GLY A 484 8.53 -11.44 -34.51
C GLY A 484 9.12 -11.81 -33.15
N ARG A 485 10.33 -11.32 -32.84
CA ARG A 485 10.87 -11.36 -31.49
C ARG A 485 10.31 -10.21 -30.65
N SER A 486 10.10 -10.48 -29.36
CA SER A 486 9.55 -9.53 -28.40
C SER A 486 10.58 -9.12 -27.36
N PHE A 487 10.38 -7.95 -26.74
CA PHE A 487 11.29 -7.41 -25.72
C PHE A 487 10.85 -7.68 -24.28
N GLY A 488 9.71 -8.35 -24.06
CA GLY A 488 9.16 -8.69 -22.74
C GLY A 488 8.76 -10.17 -22.64
N LEU A 489 8.75 -10.72 -21.43
CA LEU A 489 8.41 -12.13 -21.15
C LEU A 489 6.90 -12.41 -21.24
N ASP A 490 6.10 -11.38 -21.05
CA ASP A 490 4.64 -11.32 -21.09
C ASP A 490 4.08 -11.07 -22.50
N LEU A 491 4.96 -10.89 -23.49
CA LEU A 491 4.60 -10.65 -24.87
C LEU A 491 4.70 -11.94 -25.70
N SER A 492 3.79 -12.11 -26.66
CA SER A 492 3.90 -13.18 -27.64
C SER A 492 5.13 -12.97 -28.53
N GLY A 493 5.82 -14.05 -28.93
CA GLY A 493 6.97 -13.96 -29.83
C GLY A 493 8.19 -14.73 -29.33
N GLY A 494 9.24 -14.77 -30.14
CA GLY A 494 10.53 -15.35 -29.74
C GLY A 494 11.35 -14.40 -28.88
N ALA A 495 12.31 -14.93 -28.12
CA ALA A 495 13.22 -14.11 -27.33
C ALA A 495 14.08 -13.19 -28.22
N ALA A 496 14.12 -11.90 -27.90
CA ALA A 496 14.99 -10.93 -28.57
C ALA A 496 16.47 -11.23 -28.31
N LEU A 497 17.28 -11.23 -29.38
CA LEU A 497 18.73 -11.40 -29.33
C LEU A 497 19.44 -10.03 -29.37
N LYS A 498 20.76 -10.03 -29.21
CA LYS A 498 21.58 -8.80 -29.17
C LYS A 498 21.34 -7.89 -30.37
N GLU A 499 21.20 -8.44 -31.57
CA GLU A 499 20.88 -7.69 -32.79
C GLU A 499 19.54 -6.94 -32.71
N ASP A 500 18.52 -7.52 -32.07
CA ASP A 500 17.22 -6.89 -31.85
C ASP A 500 17.34 -5.73 -30.86
N TRP A 501 18.16 -5.91 -29.81
CA TRP A 501 18.39 -4.89 -28.79
C TRP A 501 19.15 -3.69 -29.39
N VAL A 502 20.18 -3.96 -30.19
CA VAL A 502 20.91 -2.92 -30.91
C VAL A 502 19.98 -2.20 -31.89
N ALA A 503 19.16 -2.92 -32.65
CA ALA A 503 18.19 -2.32 -33.57
C ALA A 503 17.16 -1.43 -32.85
N LEU A 504 16.71 -1.82 -31.65
CA LEU A 504 15.87 -0.98 -30.81
C LEU A 504 16.59 0.30 -30.36
N PHE A 505 17.85 0.19 -29.95
CA PHE A 505 18.64 1.36 -29.55
C PHE A 505 18.90 2.30 -30.72
N GLU A 506 19.07 1.79 -31.94
CA GLU A 506 19.11 2.64 -33.15
C GLU A 506 17.77 3.33 -33.40
N GLU A 507 16.63 2.67 -33.14
CA GLU A 507 15.32 3.31 -33.25
C GLU A 507 15.14 4.44 -32.21
N TYR A 508 15.56 4.25 -30.96
CA TYR A 508 15.50 5.32 -29.95
C TYR A 508 16.24 6.58 -30.43
N PHE A 509 17.42 6.41 -31.02
CA PHE A 509 18.31 7.48 -31.47
C PHE A 509 18.21 7.76 -32.98
N HIS A 510 17.10 7.38 -33.63
CA HIS A 510 16.92 7.54 -35.07
C HIS A 510 17.13 9.01 -35.50
N SER A 511 17.84 9.24 -36.60
CA SER A 511 18.34 10.57 -36.99
C SER A 511 17.24 11.58 -37.39
N GLN A 512 16.01 11.11 -37.60
CA GLN A 512 14.86 11.91 -38.05
C GLN A 512 13.56 11.62 -37.28
N ALA A 513 13.59 10.80 -36.22
CA ALA A 513 12.39 10.37 -35.51
C ALA A 513 12.65 10.16 -34.02
N ASN A 514 11.60 9.82 -33.26
CA ASN A 514 11.67 9.42 -31.85
C ASN A 514 12.36 10.51 -31.00
N LEU A 515 13.52 10.25 -30.38
CA LEU A 515 14.21 11.26 -29.56
C LEU A 515 14.61 12.50 -30.36
N TRP A 516 14.98 12.34 -31.63
CA TRP A 516 15.30 13.48 -32.48
C TRP A 516 14.06 14.36 -32.69
N ALA A 517 12.91 13.75 -32.98
CA ALA A 517 11.66 14.48 -33.16
C ALA A 517 11.21 15.15 -31.86
N LEU A 518 11.36 14.47 -30.71
CA LEU A 518 11.03 15.03 -29.40
C LEU A 518 11.89 16.26 -29.06
N GLU A 519 13.21 16.19 -29.28
CA GLU A 519 14.11 17.34 -29.10
C GLU A 519 13.67 18.54 -29.96
N LYS A 520 13.28 18.30 -31.21
CA LYS A 520 12.81 19.37 -32.12
C LYS A 520 11.46 19.95 -31.70
N THR A 521 10.49 19.10 -31.36
CA THR A 521 9.17 19.53 -30.88
C THR A 521 9.29 20.39 -29.62
N VAL A 522 10.12 19.98 -28.65
CA VAL A 522 10.32 20.76 -27.41
C VAL A 522 11.00 22.10 -27.71
N ALA A 523 12.01 22.12 -28.58
CA ALA A 523 12.68 23.36 -28.98
C ALA A 523 11.69 24.37 -29.62
N GLU A 524 10.85 23.90 -30.53
CA GLU A 524 9.88 24.75 -31.22
C GLU A 524 8.77 25.25 -30.28
N ILE A 525 8.23 24.38 -29.43
CA ILE A 525 7.24 24.77 -28.41
C ILE A 525 7.83 25.79 -27.44
N ASN A 526 9.06 25.59 -26.97
CA ASN A 526 9.76 26.53 -26.11
C ASN A 526 9.95 27.89 -26.77
N GLN A 527 10.27 27.92 -28.06
CA GLN A 527 10.39 29.16 -28.83
C GLN A 527 9.04 29.88 -28.91
N ARG A 528 7.96 29.18 -29.25
CA ARG A 528 6.60 29.75 -29.36
C ARG A 528 6.07 30.25 -28.02
N LEU A 529 6.29 29.51 -26.93
CA LEU A 529 5.89 29.86 -25.57
C LEU A 529 6.85 30.83 -24.87
N LYS A 530 7.98 31.18 -25.50
CA LYS A 530 9.06 32.00 -24.92
C LYS A 530 9.59 31.46 -23.59
N LYS A 531 9.74 30.13 -23.49
CA LYS A 531 10.25 29.40 -22.32
C LYS A 531 11.49 28.56 -22.71
N PRO A 532 12.62 29.17 -23.11
CA PRO A 532 13.77 28.46 -23.68
C PRO A 532 14.44 27.45 -22.72
N GLU A 533 14.33 27.67 -21.41
CA GLU A 533 14.93 26.83 -20.37
C GLU A 533 14.13 25.57 -20.05
N HIS A 534 12.91 25.42 -20.56
CA HIS A 534 12.09 24.26 -20.26
C HIS A 534 12.68 23.00 -20.89
N LYS A 535 12.76 21.92 -20.11
CA LYS A 535 13.23 20.61 -20.56
C LYS A 535 12.24 19.52 -20.18
N VAL A 536 12.08 18.56 -21.06
CA VAL A 536 11.31 17.35 -20.79
C VAL A 536 12.24 16.20 -20.43
N LYS A 537 11.71 15.23 -19.70
CA LYS A 537 12.48 14.09 -19.20
C LYS A 537 12.19 12.87 -20.07
N VAL A 538 13.20 12.05 -20.24
CA VAL A 538 13.14 10.82 -21.02
C VAL A 538 13.43 9.63 -20.12
N VAL A 539 12.63 8.59 -20.28
CA VAL A 539 12.88 7.26 -19.74
C VAL A 539 13.05 6.31 -20.93
N LEU A 540 14.09 5.48 -20.93
CA LEU A 540 14.32 4.51 -22.01
C LEU A 540 14.06 3.09 -21.49
N ALA A 541 13.27 2.30 -22.20
CA ALA A 541 13.05 0.91 -21.82
C ALA A 541 14.29 0.05 -22.06
N ILE A 542 14.56 -0.85 -21.11
CA ILE A 542 15.57 -1.90 -21.22
C ILE A 542 14.84 -3.20 -21.51
N PRO A 543 15.12 -3.86 -22.65
CA PRO A 543 14.54 -5.17 -22.94
C PRO A 543 14.79 -6.17 -21.82
N THR A 544 13.83 -7.07 -21.60
CA THR A 544 13.98 -8.15 -20.64
C THR A 544 14.99 -9.16 -21.16
N ALA A 545 16.02 -9.46 -20.37
CA ALA A 545 16.98 -10.53 -20.65
C ALA A 545 16.28 -11.90 -20.53
N GLN A 546 15.72 -12.41 -21.63
CA GLN A 546 14.87 -13.60 -21.61
C GLN A 546 15.69 -14.89 -21.43
N PRO A 547 15.39 -15.75 -20.44
CA PRO A 547 16.12 -17.01 -20.21
C PRO A 547 16.13 -17.98 -21.40
N GLN A 548 15.16 -17.84 -22.31
CA GLN A 548 15.01 -18.66 -23.51
C GLN A 548 16.06 -18.34 -24.59
N ALA A 549 16.76 -17.20 -24.50
CA ALA A 549 17.85 -16.86 -25.43
C ALA A 549 19.15 -17.59 -25.05
N LEU A 550 19.32 -18.80 -25.57
CA LEU A 550 20.48 -19.67 -25.29
C LEU A 550 21.77 -19.25 -26.04
N ASP A 551 21.63 -18.45 -27.10
CA ASP A 551 22.73 -17.86 -27.86
C ASP A 551 22.37 -16.40 -28.18
N TRP A 552 22.46 -15.55 -27.15
CA TRP A 552 21.95 -14.18 -27.23
C TRP A 552 22.78 -13.28 -28.15
N ASP A 553 24.08 -13.51 -28.26
CA ASP A 553 25.01 -12.68 -29.05
C ASP A 553 25.59 -13.37 -30.30
N GLY A 554 25.15 -14.60 -30.61
CA GLY A 554 25.70 -15.42 -31.69
C GLY A 554 27.06 -16.04 -31.36
N GLN A 555 27.53 -15.92 -30.12
CA GLN A 555 28.80 -16.45 -29.61
C GLN A 555 28.59 -17.44 -28.45
N LYS A 556 27.42 -18.08 -28.40
CA LYS A 556 26.97 -19.03 -27.38
C LYS A 556 26.82 -18.41 -25.99
N TYR A 557 26.57 -17.11 -25.90
CA TYR A 557 26.30 -16.45 -24.62
C TYR A 557 24.84 -16.68 -24.19
N SER A 558 24.63 -17.61 -23.25
CA SER A 558 23.29 -18.03 -22.81
C SER A 558 22.72 -17.17 -21.68
N LEU A 559 21.48 -16.72 -21.83
CA LEU A 559 20.72 -16.00 -20.80
C LEU A 559 19.93 -16.90 -19.85
N ALA A 560 20.02 -18.23 -20.00
CA ALA A 560 19.46 -19.16 -19.01
C ALA A 560 20.10 -18.96 -17.63
N LEU A 561 21.38 -18.57 -17.61
CA LEU A 561 22.13 -18.24 -16.40
C LEU A 561 21.76 -16.85 -15.85
N PRO A 562 21.29 -16.73 -14.59
CA PRO A 562 20.86 -15.45 -14.05
C PRO A 562 21.93 -14.36 -13.99
N GLU A 563 23.18 -14.73 -13.71
CA GLU A 563 24.33 -13.82 -13.73
C GLU A 563 24.58 -13.20 -15.12
N ASN A 564 24.31 -13.95 -16.19
CA ASN A 564 24.44 -13.45 -17.55
C ASN A 564 23.33 -12.45 -17.87
N ARG A 565 22.11 -12.69 -17.36
CA ARG A 565 21.00 -11.73 -17.50
C ARG A 565 21.32 -10.40 -16.84
N VAL A 566 21.83 -10.42 -15.59
CA VAL A 566 22.23 -9.19 -14.88
C VAL A 566 23.32 -8.43 -15.66
N LYS A 567 24.34 -9.13 -16.18
CA LYS A 567 25.41 -8.51 -16.97
C LYS A 567 24.91 -7.89 -18.28
N VAL A 568 23.98 -8.54 -18.97
CA VAL A 568 23.41 -8.02 -20.22
C VAL A 568 22.52 -6.81 -19.97
N THR A 569 21.73 -6.83 -18.90
CA THR A 569 20.97 -5.66 -18.45
C THR A 569 21.90 -4.50 -18.08
N GLU A 570 23.01 -4.76 -17.39
CA GLU A 570 24.02 -3.75 -17.09
C GLU A 570 24.65 -3.15 -18.36
N TRP A 571 25.07 -3.99 -19.30
CA TRP A 571 25.60 -3.55 -20.60
C TRP A 571 24.61 -2.67 -21.37
N ALA A 572 23.32 -3.04 -21.39
CA ALA A 572 22.28 -2.28 -22.08
C ALA A 572 22.11 -0.87 -21.48
N ILE A 573 22.16 -0.75 -20.15
CA ILE A 573 22.12 0.54 -19.47
C ILE A 573 23.34 1.39 -19.88
N ASP A 574 24.55 0.83 -19.84
CA ASP A 574 25.78 1.54 -20.21
C ASP A 574 25.79 1.99 -21.67
N GLU A 575 25.31 1.15 -22.58
CA GLU A 575 25.23 1.45 -24.00
C GLU A 575 24.26 2.62 -24.26
N LEU A 576 23.09 2.63 -23.61
CA LEU A 576 22.13 3.73 -23.75
C LEU A 576 22.65 5.04 -23.14
N ILE A 577 23.39 4.99 -22.02
CA ILE A 577 24.05 6.17 -21.44
C ILE A 577 25.09 6.73 -22.42
N SER A 578 25.93 5.86 -23.00
CA SER A 578 26.92 6.26 -24.00
C SER A 578 26.28 6.91 -25.23
N ARG A 579 25.21 6.31 -25.76
CA ARG A 579 24.44 6.89 -26.88
C ARG A 579 23.82 8.23 -26.51
N TRP A 580 23.25 8.35 -25.30
CA TRP A 580 22.68 9.60 -24.80
C TRP A 580 23.70 10.74 -24.79
N HIS A 581 24.89 10.49 -24.24
CA HIS A 581 25.96 11.50 -24.22
C HIS A 581 26.44 11.88 -25.61
N ARG A 582 26.54 10.92 -26.54
CA ARG A 582 26.90 11.20 -27.95
C ARG A 582 25.83 12.02 -28.68
N ALA A 583 24.55 11.81 -28.38
CA ALA A 583 23.46 12.53 -29.03
C ALA A 583 23.40 14.02 -28.64
N GLY A 584 23.86 14.39 -27.43
CA GLY A 584 24.06 15.79 -27.05
C GLY A 584 22.76 16.63 -26.99
N PHE A 585 21.64 16.02 -26.58
CA PHE A 585 20.34 16.71 -26.48
C PHE A 585 20.40 17.93 -25.56
N LYS A 586 19.78 19.04 -25.99
CA LYS A 586 19.75 20.30 -25.23
C LYS A 586 18.46 20.47 -24.44
N HIS A 587 17.35 20.00 -25.00
CA HIS A 587 16.01 20.17 -24.45
C HIS A 587 15.47 18.91 -23.75
N LEU A 588 16.18 17.78 -23.86
CA LEU A 588 15.84 16.54 -23.17
C LEU A 588 16.79 16.25 -21.99
N VAL A 589 16.29 15.54 -20.98
CA VAL A 589 17.06 15.02 -19.84
C VAL A 589 16.77 13.54 -19.67
N LEU A 590 17.80 12.69 -19.64
CA LEU A 590 17.62 11.27 -19.32
C LEU A 590 17.37 11.13 -17.81
N ALA A 591 16.14 10.81 -17.44
CA ALA A 591 15.73 10.60 -16.05
C ALA A 591 16.06 9.18 -15.59
N GLY A 592 15.98 8.19 -16.49
CA GLY A 592 16.46 6.84 -16.23
C GLY A 592 15.86 5.79 -17.14
N PHE A 593 15.62 4.61 -16.57
CA PHE A 593 15.36 3.39 -17.34
C PHE A 593 14.11 2.66 -16.86
N TYR A 594 13.35 2.15 -17.82
CA TYR A 594 12.14 1.36 -17.59
C TYR A 594 12.45 -0.13 -17.73
N TYR A 595 12.02 -0.91 -16.74
CA TYR A 595 12.12 -2.37 -16.78
C TYR A 595 10.95 -2.94 -17.58
N MET A 596 11.23 -3.57 -18.72
CA MET A 596 10.23 -3.82 -19.77
C MET A 596 9.09 -4.78 -19.36
N THR A 597 9.33 -5.73 -18.46
CA THR A 597 8.28 -6.68 -18.07
C THR A 597 7.42 -6.16 -16.93
N GLU A 598 6.12 -6.40 -17.04
CA GLU A 598 5.11 -5.99 -16.05
C GLU A 598 4.94 -7.05 -14.95
N GLN A 599 5.47 -8.25 -15.17
CA GLN A 599 5.40 -9.36 -14.23
C GLN A 599 6.46 -9.23 -13.14
N GLY A 600 6.02 -9.20 -11.89
CA GLY A 600 6.90 -9.35 -10.74
C GLY A 600 7.25 -10.82 -10.52
N ALA A 601 8.48 -11.07 -10.08
CA ALA A 601 8.90 -12.36 -9.57
C ALA A 601 9.82 -12.15 -8.36
N TRP A 602 9.46 -12.76 -7.24
CA TRP A 602 10.19 -12.59 -5.98
C TRP A 602 11.64 -13.09 -6.06
N ASP A 603 11.93 -14.03 -6.96
CA ASP A 603 13.21 -14.69 -7.20
C ASP A 603 13.89 -14.29 -8.52
N ASP A 604 13.40 -13.27 -9.24
CA ASP A 604 14.11 -12.77 -10.42
C ASP A 604 15.30 -11.88 -10.00
N PRO A 605 16.56 -12.30 -10.20
CA PRO A 605 17.72 -11.48 -9.84
C PRO A 605 17.85 -10.23 -10.70
N VAL A 606 17.31 -10.19 -11.92
CA VAL A 606 17.36 -8.98 -12.74
C VAL A 606 16.47 -7.90 -12.12
N LEU A 607 15.24 -8.24 -11.74
CA LEU A 607 14.33 -7.35 -11.02
C LEU A 607 15.00 -6.77 -9.77
N HIS A 608 15.70 -7.59 -8.97
CA HIS A 608 16.39 -7.12 -7.75
C HIS A 608 17.66 -6.30 -8.03
N ALA A 609 18.37 -6.57 -9.11
CA ALA A 609 19.58 -5.84 -9.48
C ALA A 609 19.27 -4.48 -10.14
N PHE A 610 18.19 -4.40 -10.92
CA PHE A 610 17.88 -3.29 -11.81
C PHE A 610 17.86 -1.91 -11.12
N PRO A 611 17.19 -1.72 -9.96
CA PRO A 611 17.18 -0.41 -9.29
C PRO A 611 18.56 0.03 -8.83
N LYS A 612 19.38 -0.91 -8.35
CA LYS A 612 20.76 -0.63 -7.94
C LYS A 612 21.63 -0.25 -9.13
N LEU A 613 21.49 -0.95 -10.27
CA LEU A 613 22.21 -0.63 -11.49
C LEU A 613 21.90 0.79 -11.99
N CYS A 614 20.63 1.20 -11.96
CA CYS A 614 20.23 2.56 -12.31
C CYS A 614 20.80 3.61 -11.34
N ARG A 615 20.61 3.39 -10.03
CA ARG A 615 20.99 4.34 -8.98
C ARG A 615 22.49 4.59 -8.90
N THR A 616 23.31 3.53 -9.05
CA THR A 616 24.78 3.65 -9.04
C THR A 616 25.32 4.48 -10.21
N ARG A 617 24.54 4.61 -11.30
CA ARG A 617 24.82 5.45 -12.46
C ARG A 617 24.15 6.83 -12.41
N GLY A 618 23.46 7.15 -11.32
CA GLY A 618 22.79 8.45 -11.12
C GLY A 618 21.37 8.55 -11.68
N TYR A 619 20.83 7.47 -12.24
CA TYR A 619 19.51 7.43 -12.89
C TYR A 619 18.43 6.82 -11.98
N ARG A 620 17.17 6.92 -12.40
CA ARG A 620 16.02 6.30 -11.72
C ARG A 620 15.56 5.02 -12.43
N SER A 621 15.06 4.07 -11.67
CA SER A 621 14.41 2.88 -12.21
C SER A 621 12.88 3.02 -12.21
N PHE A 622 12.26 2.71 -13.34
CA PHE A 622 10.81 2.79 -13.56
C PHE A 622 10.21 1.40 -13.81
N ALA A 623 8.99 1.17 -13.33
CA ALA A 623 8.19 -0.03 -13.63
C ALA A 623 6.69 0.30 -13.64
N ILE A 624 5.92 -0.40 -14.48
CA ILE A 624 4.46 -0.25 -14.58
C ILE A 624 3.81 -1.63 -14.55
N PRO A 625 3.65 -2.25 -13.36
CA PRO A 625 2.92 -3.52 -13.27
C PRO A 625 1.42 -3.32 -13.50
N GLY A 626 0.78 -4.27 -14.20
CA GLY A 626 -0.67 -4.40 -14.23
C GLY A 626 -1.24 -5.01 -12.95
N ILE A 627 -2.45 -4.65 -12.53
CA ILE A 627 -3.13 -5.20 -11.33
C ILE A 627 -3.32 -6.72 -11.40
N THR A 628 -3.34 -7.28 -12.61
CA THR A 628 -3.44 -8.71 -12.88
C THR A 628 -2.08 -9.42 -12.88
N SER A 629 -0.98 -8.67 -12.82
CA SER A 629 0.36 -9.22 -12.82
C SER A 629 0.65 -9.98 -11.54
N SER A 630 1.57 -10.92 -11.63
CA SER A 630 2.01 -11.63 -10.45
C SER A 630 2.90 -10.70 -9.61
N TRP A 631 2.72 -10.72 -8.28
CA TRP A 631 3.60 -10.03 -7.33
C TRP A 631 3.71 -8.51 -7.58
N ILE A 632 2.60 -7.82 -7.81
CA ILE A 632 2.58 -6.39 -8.21
C ILE A 632 3.38 -5.44 -7.31
N THR A 633 3.50 -5.72 -5.99
CA THR A 633 4.29 -4.86 -5.08
C THR A 633 5.76 -5.25 -4.96
N GLU A 634 6.17 -6.27 -5.70
CA GLU A 634 7.55 -6.76 -5.74
C GLU A 634 8.52 -5.71 -6.28
N PHE A 635 8.09 -4.91 -7.26
CA PHE A 635 8.88 -3.80 -7.78
C PHE A 635 9.21 -2.78 -6.68
N THR A 636 8.23 -2.39 -5.87
CA THR A 636 8.47 -1.52 -4.71
C THR A 636 9.40 -2.20 -3.71
N ARG A 637 9.21 -3.49 -3.43
CA ARG A 637 10.04 -4.27 -2.49
C ARG A 637 11.50 -4.36 -2.93
N ALA A 638 11.75 -4.57 -4.22
CA ALA A 638 13.08 -4.61 -4.82
C ALA A 638 13.77 -3.23 -4.85
N GLY A 639 13.05 -2.17 -4.51
CA GLY A 639 13.60 -0.82 -4.34
C GLY A 639 13.64 -0.01 -5.62
N PHE A 640 12.71 -0.27 -6.55
CA PHE A 640 12.48 0.61 -7.70
C PHE A 640 12.14 2.03 -7.23
N ASP A 641 12.72 3.04 -7.87
CA ASP A 641 12.47 4.44 -7.50
C ASP A 641 11.05 4.91 -7.90
N CYS A 642 10.54 4.50 -9.07
CA CYS A 642 9.28 5.00 -9.61
C CYS A 642 8.40 3.87 -10.15
N VAL A 643 7.44 3.40 -9.34
CA VAL A 643 6.47 2.35 -9.74
C VAL A 643 5.10 2.99 -9.93
N SER A 644 4.42 2.68 -11.04
CA SER A 644 3.05 3.15 -11.30
C SER A 644 2.16 1.95 -11.62
N LEU A 645 1.00 1.83 -10.97
CA LEU A 645 0.15 0.66 -11.13
C LEU A 645 -0.87 0.86 -12.26
N GLN A 646 -0.93 -0.09 -13.19
CA GLN A 646 -1.92 -0.14 -14.25
C GLN A 646 -3.18 -0.90 -13.79
N SER A 647 -4.35 -0.27 -13.91
CA SER A 647 -5.59 -0.86 -13.39
C SER A 647 -6.22 -1.90 -14.31
N SER A 648 -5.85 -1.92 -15.59
CA SER A 648 -6.46 -2.73 -16.63
C SER A 648 -7.96 -2.41 -16.89
N HIS A 649 -8.54 -1.37 -16.27
CA HIS A 649 -9.95 -0.95 -16.42
C HIS A 649 -10.30 -0.58 -17.86
N ALA A 650 -9.35 -0.08 -18.65
CA ALA A 650 -9.62 0.25 -20.04
C ALA A 650 -9.89 -0.99 -20.91
N PHE A 651 -9.32 -2.13 -20.54
CA PHE A 651 -9.27 -3.34 -21.38
C PHE A 651 -10.05 -4.53 -20.78
N TRP A 652 -10.20 -4.57 -19.46
CA TRP A 652 -10.82 -5.68 -18.74
C TRP A 652 -12.02 -5.19 -17.94
N LEU A 653 -13.21 -5.67 -18.31
CA LEU A 653 -14.44 -5.43 -17.57
C LEU A 653 -15.10 -6.77 -17.30
N ASN A 654 -15.17 -7.15 -16.04
CA ASN A 654 -15.98 -8.28 -15.61
C ASN A 654 -17.43 -7.79 -15.44
N PRO A 655 -18.40 -8.27 -16.23
CA PRO A 655 -19.79 -7.79 -16.16
C PRO A 655 -20.47 -8.08 -14.81
N PHE A 656 -19.88 -8.94 -13.97
CA PHE A 656 -20.38 -9.27 -12.64
C PHE A 656 -19.76 -8.41 -11.53
N THR A 657 -18.89 -7.47 -11.88
CA THR A 657 -18.31 -6.49 -10.95
C THR A 657 -18.93 -5.11 -11.17
N PRO A 658 -19.04 -4.27 -10.13
CA PRO A 658 -19.48 -2.88 -10.30
C PRO A 658 -18.56 -2.10 -11.25
N PRO A 659 -19.06 -1.00 -11.86
CA PRO A 659 -18.20 -0.05 -12.56
C PRO A 659 -17.03 0.40 -11.66
N ARG A 660 -15.88 0.74 -12.26
CA ARG A 660 -14.69 1.26 -11.55
C ARG A 660 -14.07 0.34 -10.50
N TYR A 661 -14.51 -0.92 -10.42
CA TYR A 661 -14.02 -1.89 -9.44
C TYR A 661 -12.48 -2.06 -9.48
N LEU A 662 -11.90 -2.21 -10.68
CA LEU A 662 -10.45 -2.33 -10.82
C LEU A 662 -9.72 -1.02 -10.47
N LEU A 663 -10.28 0.15 -10.83
CA LEU A 663 -9.74 1.45 -10.44
C LEU A 663 -9.70 1.59 -8.92
N LYS A 664 -10.79 1.21 -8.22
CA LYS A 664 -10.85 1.20 -6.76
C LYS A 664 -9.68 0.39 -6.18
N CYS A 665 -9.58 -0.86 -6.60
CA CYS A 665 -8.58 -1.79 -6.08
C CYS A 665 -7.15 -1.29 -6.35
N THR A 666 -6.91 -0.79 -7.57
CA THR A 666 -5.63 -0.22 -7.98
C THR A 666 -5.26 0.99 -7.13
N GLY A 667 -6.20 1.91 -6.90
CA GLY A 667 -5.99 3.09 -6.06
C GLY A 667 -5.63 2.72 -4.61
N GLN A 668 -6.31 1.71 -4.04
CA GLN A 668 -6.00 1.22 -2.69
C GLN A 668 -4.60 0.58 -2.62
N ILE A 669 -4.24 -0.25 -3.60
CA ILE A 669 -2.90 -0.87 -3.66
C ILE A 669 -1.83 0.21 -3.85
N ALA A 670 -2.01 1.11 -4.81
CA ALA A 670 -1.02 2.15 -5.09
C ALA A 670 -0.80 3.05 -3.86
N ARG A 671 -1.86 3.36 -3.10
CA ARG A 671 -1.79 4.12 -1.85
C ARG A 671 -1.05 3.36 -0.74
N GLU A 672 -1.35 2.08 -0.54
CA GLU A 672 -0.71 1.24 0.50
C GLU A 672 0.78 1.02 0.21
N TYR A 673 1.18 1.04 -1.07
CA TYR A 673 2.51 0.64 -1.52
C TYR A 673 3.36 1.75 -2.14
N GLY A 674 2.97 3.04 -2.03
CA GLY A 674 3.83 4.14 -2.49
C GLY A 674 3.94 4.26 -4.00
N MET A 675 2.93 3.83 -4.76
CA MET A 675 2.96 3.80 -6.23
C MET A 675 2.21 4.98 -6.84
N GLY A 676 2.53 5.29 -8.10
CA GLY A 676 1.73 6.14 -8.98
C GLY A 676 0.59 5.36 -9.65
N MET A 677 -0.14 6.04 -10.53
CA MET A 677 -1.26 5.47 -11.27
C MET A 677 -1.05 5.59 -12.77
N GLU A 678 -1.31 4.51 -13.53
CA GLU A 678 -1.41 4.64 -14.98
C GLU A 678 -2.83 5.02 -15.41
N VAL A 679 -2.95 6.00 -16.30
CA VAL A 679 -4.18 6.35 -17.01
C VAL A 679 -4.15 5.67 -18.38
N GLU A 680 -4.99 4.66 -18.55
CA GLU A 680 -5.10 3.91 -19.80
C GLU A 680 -6.16 4.53 -20.72
N LEU A 681 -5.75 5.03 -21.89
CA LEU A 681 -6.69 5.40 -22.93
C LEU A 681 -7.16 4.14 -23.67
N PRO A 682 -8.48 3.85 -23.70
CA PRO A 682 -8.99 2.69 -24.42
C PRO A 682 -8.86 2.88 -25.93
N TYR A 683 -8.65 1.78 -26.68
CA TYR A 683 -8.49 1.84 -28.14
C TYR A 683 -9.68 2.47 -28.86
N ASP A 684 -10.87 2.39 -28.28
CA ASP A 684 -12.12 2.96 -28.79
C ASP A 684 -12.52 4.27 -28.08
N VAL A 685 -11.55 5.06 -27.60
CA VAL A 685 -11.79 6.31 -26.84
C VAL A 685 -12.71 7.32 -27.55
N GLU A 686 -12.83 7.28 -28.87
CA GLU A 686 -13.74 8.13 -29.63
C GLU A 686 -15.21 7.69 -29.54
N LYS A 687 -15.46 6.43 -29.14
CA LYS A 687 -16.81 5.86 -29.01
C LYS A 687 -17.34 6.04 -27.59
N PRO A 688 -18.66 6.14 -27.37
CA PRO A 688 -19.24 6.39 -26.04
C PRO A 688 -18.75 5.45 -24.93
N GLY A 689 -18.54 4.16 -25.24
CA GLY A 689 -18.02 3.19 -24.27
C GLY A 689 -16.58 3.47 -23.84
N GLY A 690 -15.69 3.79 -24.80
CA GLY A 690 -14.31 4.20 -24.53
C GLY A 690 -14.23 5.55 -23.84
N GLN A 691 -15.05 6.52 -24.26
CA GLN A 691 -15.15 7.83 -23.58
C GLN A 691 -15.50 7.65 -22.10
N GLN A 692 -16.50 6.81 -21.78
CA GLN A 692 -16.92 6.58 -20.41
C GLN A 692 -15.81 5.94 -19.54
N LYS A 693 -15.02 5.03 -20.10
CA LYS A 693 -13.87 4.45 -19.39
C LYS A 693 -12.81 5.51 -19.05
N LEU A 694 -12.51 6.42 -19.98
CA LEU A 694 -11.57 7.51 -19.70
C LEU A 694 -12.14 8.50 -18.68
N ILE A 695 -13.45 8.80 -18.73
CA ILE A 695 -14.14 9.60 -17.72
C ILE A 695 -14.05 8.93 -16.35
N ASP A 696 -14.17 7.61 -16.26
CA ASP A 696 -14.00 6.89 -15.00
C ASP A 696 -12.60 7.10 -14.39
N TYR A 697 -11.54 7.08 -15.21
CA TYR A 697 -10.19 7.43 -14.75
C TYR A 697 -10.12 8.86 -14.22
N LEU A 698 -10.63 9.83 -14.98
CA LEU A 698 -10.61 11.25 -14.62
C LEU A 698 -11.36 11.48 -13.29
N GLU A 699 -12.53 10.89 -13.11
CA GLU A 699 -13.32 11.03 -11.89
C GLU A 699 -12.67 10.31 -10.70
N MET A 700 -12.18 9.08 -10.90
CA MET A 700 -11.53 8.31 -9.83
C MET A 700 -10.25 8.97 -9.35
N ALA A 701 -9.56 9.73 -10.20
CA ALA A 701 -8.42 10.54 -9.81
C ALA A 701 -8.74 11.51 -8.68
N TYR A 702 -9.88 12.18 -8.77
CA TYR A 702 -10.33 13.10 -7.74
C TYR A 702 -10.98 12.36 -6.56
N ILE A 703 -11.81 11.35 -6.83
CA ILE A 703 -12.55 10.59 -5.80
C ILE A 703 -11.60 9.85 -4.85
N GLN A 704 -10.54 9.24 -5.37
CA GLN A 704 -9.55 8.50 -4.57
C GLN A 704 -8.28 9.32 -4.26
N GLY A 705 -8.23 10.59 -4.67
CA GLY A 705 -7.19 11.54 -4.25
C GLY A 705 -5.84 11.35 -4.96
N TRP A 706 -5.81 10.73 -6.14
CA TRP A 706 -4.60 10.57 -6.94
C TRP A 706 -4.44 11.57 -8.10
N ALA A 707 -5.32 12.57 -8.24
CA ALA A 707 -5.22 13.55 -9.33
C ALA A 707 -3.87 14.31 -9.37
N GLY A 708 -3.32 14.64 -8.19
CA GLY A 708 -2.05 15.35 -8.05
C GLY A 708 -0.80 14.47 -7.94
N VAL A 709 -0.92 13.16 -8.13
CA VAL A 709 0.19 12.21 -7.93
C VAL A 709 0.92 11.90 -9.25
N PHE A 710 2.04 11.19 -9.17
CA PHE A 710 2.74 10.74 -10.38
C PHE A 710 1.82 9.86 -11.25
N LYS A 711 1.72 10.19 -12.54
CA LYS A 711 0.87 9.45 -13.47
C LYS A 711 1.64 9.00 -14.70
N ALA A 712 1.43 7.74 -15.09
CA ALA A 712 1.80 7.26 -16.42
C ALA A 712 0.57 7.34 -17.35
N TYR A 713 0.77 7.54 -18.65
CA TYR A 713 -0.29 7.61 -19.64
C TYR A 713 -0.04 6.60 -20.76
N PHE A 714 -0.86 5.54 -20.79
CA PHE A 714 -0.92 4.64 -21.92
C PHE A 714 -1.82 5.25 -22.99
N GLN A 715 -1.25 5.51 -24.17
CA GLN A 715 -1.98 6.13 -25.29
C GLN A 715 -1.97 5.30 -26.57
N SER A 716 -1.69 3.99 -26.46
CA SER A 716 -1.36 3.16 -27.62
C SER A 716 -0.29 3.89 -28.45
N TYR A 717 -0.57 4.20 -29.71
CA TYR A 717 0.32 4.99 -30.56
C TYR A 717 -0.03 6.49 -30.60
N ASN A 718 -1.30 6.85 -30.81
CA ASN A 718 -1.72 8.23 -31.12
C ASN A 718 -3.05 8.66 -30.45
N LEU A 719 -3.54 7.96 -29.42
CA LEU A 719 -4.89 8.22 -28.90
C LEU A 719 -5.05 9.65 -28.34
N ILE A 720 -4.02 10.22 -27.68
CA ILE A 720 -4.09 11.60 -27.18
C ILE A 720 -4.15 12.61 -28.35
N LYS A 721 -3.42 12.35 -29.44
CA LYS A 721 -3.49 13.15 -30.67
C LYS A 721 -4.89 13.11 -31.28
N THR A 722 -5.46 11.90 -31.39
CA THR A 722 -6.84 11.71 -31.87
C THR A 722 -7.84 12.55 -31.05
N LEU A 723 -7.70 12.59 -29.73
CA LEU A 723 -8.53 13.47 -28.89
C LEU A 723 -8.29 14.95 -29.20
N ALA A 724 -7.02 15.38 -29.36
CA ALA A 724 -6.66 16.78 -29.61
C ALA A 724 -7.18 17.32 -30.96
N GLU A 725 -7.26 16.46 -31.97
CA GLU A 725 -7.66 16.81 -33.34
C GLU A 725 -9.14 16.57 -33.63
N SER A 726 -9.84 15.91 -32.71
CA SER A 726 -11.25 15.54 -32.91
C SER A 726 -12.12 16.77 -33.13
N GLN A 727 -12.98 16.69 -34.14
CA GLN A 727 -14.02 17.69 -34.41
C GLN A 727 -15.29 17.43 -33.61
N ILE A 728 -15.38 16.29 -32.90
CA ILE A 728 -16.50 15.95 -32.04
C ILE A 728 -16.25 16.61 -30.66
N PRO A 729 -17.09 17.57 -30.23
CA PRO A 729 -16.82 18.34 -29.01
C PRO A 729 -16.66 17.49 -27.74
N GLU A 730 -17.41 16.39 -27.63
CA GLU A 730 -17.36 15.47 -26.49
C GLU A 730 -16.03 14.72 -26.43
N VAL A 731 -15.52 14.26 -27.57
CA VAL A 731 -14.22 13.60 -27.68
C VAL A 731 -13.10 14.61 -27.44
N ARG A 732 -13.19 15.79 -28.06
CA ARG A 732 -12.19 16.85 -27.92
C ARG A 732 -12.04 17.35 -26.48
N ARG A 733 -13.15 17.36 -25.73
CA ARG A 733 -13.16 17.72 -24.30
C ARG A 733 -12.27 16.80 -23.48
N LEU A 734 -12.14 15.53 -23.83
CA LEU A 734 -11.30 14.58 -23.08
C LEU A 734 -9.81 14.96 -23.13
N TYR A 735 -9.34 15.52 -24.24
CA TYR A 735 -7.98 16.09 -24.31
C TYR A 735 -7.79 17.24 -23.31
N ASP A 736 -8.78 18.12 -23.21
CA ASP A 736 -8.74 19.24 -22.25
C ASP A 736 -8.81 18.75 -20.80
N GLU A 737 -9.59 17.70 -20.51
CA GLU A 737 -9.64 17.11 -19.17
C GLU A 737 -8.34 16.41 -18.80
N LEU A 738 -7.68 15.72 -19.73
CA LEU A 738 -6.34 15.16 -19.50
C LEU A 738 -5.33 16.26 -19.19
N TYR A 739 -5.38 17.39 -19.91
CA TYR A 739 -4.58 18.56 -19.58
C TYR A 739 -4.90 19.10 -18.18
N ARG A 740 -6.17 19.28 -17.82
CA ARG A 740 -6.56 19.72 -16.46
C ARG A 740 -6.07 18.76 -15.37
N LEU A 741 -6.17 17.45 -15.61
CA LEU A 741 -5.65 16.44 -14.70
C LEU A 741 -4.12 16.55 -14.53
N SER A 742 -3.36 16.74 -15.62
CA SER A 742 -1.91 16.96 -15.54
C SER A 742 -1.56 18.16 -14.67
N ARG A 743 -2.34 19.25 -14.78
CA ARG A 743 -2.11 20.49 -14.00
C ARG A 743 -2.42 20.33 -12.51
N ALA A 744 -3.23 19.35 -12.11
CA ALA A 744 -3.52 19.10 -10.69
C ALA A 744 -2.23 18.84 -9.90
N ALA A 745 -1.27 18.12 -10.46
CA ALA A 745 0.03 17.86 -9.84
C ALA A 745 0.86 19.15 -9.62
N TYR A 746 0.80 20.09 -10.57
CA TYR A 746 1.49 21.38 -10.45
C TYR A 746 0.83 22.30 -9.42
N ARG A 747 -0.51 22.33 -9.35
CA ARG A 747 -1.25 23.15 -8.38
C ARG A 747 -0.98 22.70 -6.94
N VAL A 748 -0.90 21.39 -6.70
CA VAL A 748 -0.47 20.82 -5.41
C VAL A 748 0.92 21.33 -5.02
N ASN A 749 1.88 21.24 -5.94
CA ASN A 749 3.26 21.65 -5.70
C ASN A 749 3.41 23.18 -5.49
N GLU A 750 2.54 23.98 -6.10
CA GLU A 750 2.47 25.44 -5.89
C GLU A 750 1.71 25.84 -4.61
N ALA A 751 0.63 25.14 -4.26
CA ALA A 751 -0.11 25.32 -3.00
C ALA A 751 0.74 24.93 -1.79
N ASN A 752 1.63 23.95 -1.93
CA ASN A 752 2.67 23.63 -0.94
C ASN A 752 3.70 24.78 -0.75
N LYS A 753 3.77 25.73 -1.69
CA LYS A 753 4.60 26.95 -1.59
C LYS A 753 3.81 28.20 -1.18
N LYS A 754 2.48 28.20 -1.28
CA LYS A 754 1.59 29.30 -0.86
C LYS A 754 0.35 28.73 -0.17
N LYS A 755 0.23 28.97 1.14
CA LYS A 755 -0.97 28.59 1.91
C LYS A 755 -2.23 29.21 1.29
N ASN A 756 -3.18 28.34 1.00
CA ASN A 756 -4.58 28.53 0.58
C ASN A 756 -4.83 28.64 -0.93
N ALA A 757 -5.61 27.69 -1.45
CA ALA A 757 -6.95 27.95 -2.02
C ALA A 757 -7.69 26.62 -2.26
N ALA A 758 -9.01 26.66 -2.11
CA ALA A 758 -9.95 25.55 -2.17
C ALA A 758 -10.05 24.90 -3.55
N ASP A 759 -9.98 23.56 -3.59
CA ASP A 759 -10.26 22.77 -4.79
C ASP A 759 -11.65 22.13 -4.72
N LYS A 760 -12.38 22.25 -5.84
CA LYS A 760 -13.77 21.82 -6.07
C LYS A 760 -14.02 20.30 -5.97
N PHE A 761 -13.05 19.51 -5.50
CA PHE A 761 -13.17 18.05 -5.42
C PHE A 761 -12.71 17.44 -4.08
N THR A 762 -12.28 18.24 -3.10
CA THR A 762 -12.26 17.78 -1.70
C THR A 762 -13.69 17.79 -1.18
N ALA A 763 -14.40 16.67 -1.30
CA ALA A 763 -15.76 16.56 -0.76
C ALA A 763 -15.77 16.45 0.77
N ILE A 764 -14.63 16.12 1.40
CA ILE A 764 -14.44 16.20 2.85
C ILE A 764 -13.77 17.52 3.23
N THR A 765 -14.47 18.35 3.98
CA THR A 765 -13.96 19.59 4.59
C THR A 765 -13.41 19.31 5.98
N VAL A 766 -12.34 20.01 6.35
CA VAL A 766 -11.69 19.90 7.66
C VAL A 766 -11.80 21.24 8.38
N SER A 767 -12.29 21.24 9.61
CA SER A 767 -12.25 22.42 10.47
C SER A 767 -11.74 22.08 11.85
N SER A 768 -10.96 22.98 12.46
CA SER A 768 -10.51 22.83 13.84
C SER A 768 -11.48 23.55 14.78
N GLN A 769 -11.92 22.85 15.83
CA GLN A 769 -12.78 23.41 16.88
C GLN A 769 -12.31 22.92 18.25
N ASN A 770 -11.94 23.83 19.16
CA ASN A 770 -11.65 23.52 20.57
C ASN A 770 -10.70 22.31 20.80
N SER A 771 -9.63 22.20 20.00
CA SER A 771 -8.66 21.07 20.01
C SER A 771 -9.16 19.75 19.42
N SER A 772 -10.35 19.73 18.81
CA SER A 772 -10.85 18.67 17.93
C SER A 772 -10.63 19.02 16.46
N ILE A 773 -10.54 18.01 15.60
CA ILE A 773 -10.64 18.16 14.15
C ILE A 773 -11.98 17.58 13.69
N LEU A 774 -12.77 18.39 13.01
CA LEU A 774 -14.06 18.03 12.43
C LEU A 774 -13.87 17.73 10.95
N TYR A 775 -14.22 16.52 10.54
CA TYR A 775 -14.28 16.08 9.15
C TYR A 775 -15.74 16.06 8.72
N GLN A 776 -16.08 16.81 7.68
CA GLN A 776 -17.45 16.83 7.14
C GLN A 776 -17.43 16.55 5.65
N GLY A 777 -18.05 15.44 5.24
CA GLY A 777 -18.18 15.03 3.86
C GLY A 777 -19.63 15.08 3.38
N GLU A 778 -19.88 15.57 2.17
CA GLU A 778 -21.20 15.48 1.53
C GLU A 778 -21.13 14.59 0.29
N PHE A 779 -22.04 13.62 0.18
CA PHE A 779 -22.11 12.72 -0.98
C PHE A 779 -23.55 12.33 -1.30
N THR A 780 -23.81 11.88 -2.53
CA THR A 780 -25.15 11.40 -2.92
C THR A 780 -25.13 9.88 -3.05
N ALA A 781 -25.89 9.18 -2.21
CA ALA A 781 -26.11 7.74 -2.33
C ALA A 781 -27.18 7.44 -3.39
N GLN A 782 -27.01 6.39 -4.18
CA GLN A 782 -28.04 5.94 -5.12
C GLN A 782 -29.10 5.10 -4.41
N LYS A 783 -30.26 4.94 -5.06
CA LYS A 783 -31.31 4.03 -4.55
C LYS A 783 -30.74 2.62 -4.43
N GLY A 784 -30.70 2.10 -3.20
CA GLY A 784 -30.20 0.76 -2.89
C GLY A 784 -28.82 0.74 -2.23
N ASP A 785 -28.11 1.87 -2.20
CA ASP A 785 -26.85 2.01 -1.46
C ASP A 785 -27.16 2.13 0.03
N ASN A 786 -27.27 0.99 0.69
CA ASN A 786 -27.67 0.86 2.08
C ASN A 786 -26.51 0.54 3.03
N LEU A 787 -25.27 0.44 2.52
CA LEU A 787 -24.05 0.36 3.31
C LEU A 787 -23.21 1.63 3.13
N LEU A 788 -22.57 2.04 4.22
CA LEU A 788 -21.55 3.08 4.26
C LEU A 788 -20.31 2.50 4.96
N ARG A 789 -19.13 2.74 4.41
CA ARG A 789 -17.85 2.49 5.05
C ARG A 789 -17.05 3.78 5.16
N ILE A 790 -16.36 3.92 6.28
CA ILE A 790 -15.35 4.95 6.52
C ILE A 790 -14.04 4.23 6.80
N ASN A 791 -13.08 4.35 5.89
CA ASN A 791 -11.70 3.91 6.05
C ASN A 791 -10.89 5.07 6.58
N VAL A 792 -10.12 4.84 7.63
CA VAL A 792 -9.15 5.80 8.16
C VAL A 792 -7.80 5.12 8.16
N GLU A 793 -6.77 5.77 7.64
CA GLU A 793 -5.44 5.19 7.46
C GLU A 793 -4.33 6.21 7.81
N GLY A 794 -3.23 5.70 8.37
CA GLY A 794 -2.04 6.49 8.71
C GLY A 794 -2.21 7.48 9.86
N ASN A 795 -3.12 7.20 10.80
CA ASN A 795 -3.33 8.07 11.96
C ASN A 795 -2.25 7.85 13.01
N SER A 796 -1.62 8.93 13.45
CA SER A 796 -0.68 8.85 14.58
C SER A 796 -1.38 9.20 15.89
N GLY A 797 -1.80 8.16 16.61
CA GLY A 797 -2.32 8.28 17.98
C GLY A 797 -3.81 8.02 18.14
N PRO A 798 -4.36 8.31 19.33
CA PRO A 798 -5.73 7.94 19.66
C PRO A 798 -6.77 8.77 18.91
N VAL A 799 -7.65 8.09 18.17
CA VAL A 799 -8.77 8.67 17.43
C VAL A 799 -10.05 8.58 18.27
N ARG A 800 -10.81 9.66 18.42
CA ARG A 800 -12.10 9.67 19.13
C ARG A 800 -13.22 10.06 18.19
N ILE A 801 -14.22 9.20 17.97
CA ILE A 801 -15.42 9.53 17.19
C ILE A 801 -16.53 9.95 18.14
N THR A 802 -16.97 11.20 18.07
CA THR A 802 -18.03 11.73 18.96
C THR A 802 -19.40 11.79 18.33
N ASP A 803 -19.49 11.92 17.01
CA ASP A 803 -20.75 11.99 16.28
C ASP A 803 -20.61 11.27 14.93
N LEU A 804 -21.70 10.61 14.52
CA LEU A 804 -21.86 10.01 13.19
C LEU A 804 -23.34 10.05 12.84
N TYR A 805 -23.71 10.97 11.96
CA TYR A 805 -25.09 11.19 11.55
C TYR A 805 -25.15 11.57 10.08
N TYR A 806 -26.35 11.50 9.52
CA TYR A 806 -26.65 12.05 8.21
C TYR A 806 -27.85 12.99 8.27
N ASP A 807 -27.77 14.08 7.51
CA ASP A 807 -28.92 14.92 7.16
C ASP A 807 -29.52 14.43 5.82
N GLY A 808 -30.85 14.51 5.68
CA GLY A 808 -31.54 14.00 4.49
C GLY A 808 -32.86 14.68 4.18
#